data_AF-A0A8K0A9N9-F1
#
_entry.id   AF-A0A8K0A9N9-F1
#
_cell.length_a   1.000
_cell.length_b   1.000
_cell.length_c   1.000
_cell.angle_alpha   90.00
_cell.angle_beta   90.00
_cell.angle_gamma   90.00
#
_symmetry.space_group_name_H-M   'P 1'
#
loop_
_entity.id
_entity.type
_entity.pdbx_description
1 polymer ?
#
loop_
_entity_poly.entity_id
_entity_poly.type
_entity_poly.pdbx_seq_one_letter_code
_entity_poly.pdbx_strand_id
1 'polypeptide(L)'
;MAPLVVMATGQTPTEHELAVALAEAEVEAASNVQGALAGPAPGDSPYSGALKAMFDYVFRVPYRSCAGGKPVLRSPTMFDYVCPCFLQVLRRRAARPAPEESPYSGALKAMWTRHRSTPMAIELGRCATVLENLAKHLLNSHNAPCLLACDGSVERSIEGARRLPRRLKVSSSLVICIFVIIIVISIIIIIVIISIIVSIIIIIIIIIIIIIIIIIIIIIIIIIIIIIIIIIIIIFHMLATIDSPAVTSMCDVTSMKPITCPTPAVPEFRSANGRCNNRDHPLWGSTEQPFRRLLTPDYQDDLMAPRTTGRGGAALPSARLVSTTVHQDLRKSSPVNTHMVMQFGQFLDHDITLTPNFQEEGIICDCDSVDEHCFNIPVPSDDPDFGTRPCLEFARSRSCPNEGCRMGRRQQLNQITAFVDASSVYGSSEEEIEALRDRGEPRGTSHSEQRRVCEHETLSIQCPAGQQINIVSAQYGRTSDQFCPGAVHSTDCRSANSLAVVTASCQGQSACSVAASNSVFGDPCHRTYKYLEVEFTCSAPGRGLLKSRPNPADANKKEFLPGAMAEGFDCPAFTGPETCSQAGDVRVNEQPGLTSMHTVFLREHNRIARRLSELNPHWDDDRVFFETRKIVGALTQMNTYGEFLPRVLGPDAMATFHLTLAQSGFFSGYDPSVNPTISNVFATAAYRFGHSLIEDAFERLPPDFERGSKCPLSLAFGFFNPSHIFNNDQGGPDSILRGLTAQPHQDFDRFMVSGLTKHLFADPPGSDRGLDLAALNIQRGRDHGLPGYNAWRVKCGLRRAARFAHLAGEIPDQTTRQNLENVYRHVNDIDLFTGGLTEASVPGGVVGPTFACLIGLQFQDLRKGDRFWFENSGQFTDAQQAKIRRTNLTCATEDCEAQLAEIRKTSLARILCDNTDGTTRMQPDVFLQPTQPRNERVACSSLPQMDLTQWQE
;
A
#
# COMPACT_ATOMS: atom_id res chain seq x y z
N MET A 1 -34.07 10.38 26.53
CA MET A 1 -34.99 9.37 27.11
C MET A 1 -34.64 8.02 26.52
N ALA A 2 -34.17 7.07 27.32
CA ALA A 2 -34.05 5.66 26.94
C ALA A 2 -33.85 4.81 28.20
N PRO A 3 -34.94 4.45 28.90
CA PRO A 3 -35.15 3.01 29.16
C PRO A 3 -36.65 2.66 29.20
N LEU A 4 -37.21 2.13 28.10
CA LEU A 4 -38.62 1.65 28.11
C LEU A 4 -39.00 0.59 27.05
N VAL A 5 -38.03 -0.18 26.51
CA VAL A 5 -38.33 -1.33 25.62
C VAL A 5 -37.41 -2.54 25.89
N VAL A 6 -37.41 -3.06 27.13
CA VAL A 6 -36.87 -4.41 27.44
C VAL A 6 -37.78 -5.17 28.41
N MET A 7 -39.02 -5.44 27.98
CA MET A 7 -39.96 -6.36 28.65
C MET A 7 -40.85 -7.09 27.62
N ALA A 8 -40.24 -7.82 26.67
CA ALA A 8 -41.02 -8.49 25.60
C ALA A 8 -40.44 -9.81 25.03
N THR A 9 -39.33 -10.36 25.55
CA THR A 9 -38.66 -11.54 24.94
C THR A 9 -38.31 -12.69 25.89
N GLY A 10 -38.21 -12.47 27.20
CA GLY A 10 -38.11 -13.56 28.19
C GLY A 10 -36.84 -14.43 28.13
N GLN A 11 -35.73 -13.91 27.60
CA GLN A 11 -34.43 -14.59 27.60
C GLN A 11 -33.47 -13.95 28.63
N THR A 12 -32.64 -14.77 29.25
CA THR A 12 -31.56 -14.33 30.17
C THR A 12 -30.32 -13.92 29.37
N PRO A 13 -29.74 -12.72 29.59
CA PRO A 13 -28.52 -12.29 28.91
C PRO A 13 -27.31 -13.20 29.17
N THR A 14 -26.39 -13.19 28.22
CA THR A 14 -25.10 -13.89 28.27
C THR A 14 -23.99 -13.00 28.86
N GLU A 15 -22.87 -13.60 29.29
CA GLU A 15 -21.73 -12.86 29.86
C GLU A 15 -21.15 -11.80 28.90
N HIS A 16 -21.29 -12.00 27.59
CA HIS A 16 -20.83 -11.05 26.58
C HIS A 16 -21.67 -9.76 26.56
N GLU A 17 -22.98 -9.87 26.76
CA GLU A 17 -23.90 -8.72 26.81
C GLU A 17 -23.71 -7.91 28.10
N LEU A 18 -23.34 -8.57 29.21
CA LEU A 18 -22.98 -7.91 30.46
C LEU A 18 -21.65 -7.14 30.35
N ALA A 19 -20.69 -7.65 29.56
CA ALA A 19 -19.40 -6.99 29.32
C ALA A 19 -19.54 -5.70 28.49
N VAL A 20 -20.45 -5.66 27.51
CA VAL A 20 -20.72 -4.45 26.72
C VAL A 20 -21.33 -3.35 27.59
N ALA A 21 -22.28 -3.69 28.47
CA ALA A 21 -22.93 -2.74 29.36
C ALA A 21 -22.00 -2.10 30.43
N LEU A 22 -20.81 -2.66 30.66
CA LEU A 22 -19.79 -2.09 31.54
C LEU A 22 -18.79 -1.18 30.80
N ALA A 23 -18.63 -1.34 29.48
CA ALA A 23 -17.67 -0.57 28.69
C ALA A 23 -18.11 0.88 28.42
N GLU A 24 -19.41 1.18 28.48
CA GLU A 24 -19.97 2.51 28.22
C GLU A 24 -20.02 3.42 29.48
N ALA A 25 -19.47 2.97 30.61
CA ALA A 25 -19.58 3.65 31.91
C ALA A 25 -18.37 4.52 32.32
N GLU A 26 -17.23 4.44 31.64
CA GLU A 26 -15.96 5.10 32.05
C GLU A 26 -15.58 6.36 31.24
N VAL A 27 -16.53 6.97 30.51
CA VAL A 27 -16.24 8.13 29.62
C VAL A 27 -16.67 9.49 30.21
N GLU A 28 -17.44 9.54 31.31
CA GLU A 28 -18.04 10.78 31.85
C GLU A 28 -17.57 11.16 33.28
N ALA A 29 -16.25 11.18 33.52
CA ALA A 29 -15.70 11.44 34.87
C ALA A 29 -14.38 12.24 34.98
N ALA A 30 -14.04 13.12 34.03
CA ALA A 30 -12.77 13.89 34.08
C ALA A 30 -12.82 15.33 33.53
N SER A 31 -13.87 16.11 33.83
CA SER A 31 -13.93 17.54 33.51
C SER A 31 -14.47 18.38 34.67
N ASN A 32 -13.57 19.13 35.34
CA ASN A 32 -13.77 20.42 36.03
C ASN A 32 -12.75 20.67 37.18
N VAL A 33 -11.62 21.31 36.88
CA VAL A 33 -10.96 22.28 37.77
C VAL A 33 -10.45 23.42 36.89
N GLN A 34 -10.66 24.68 37.29
CA GLN A 34 -10.43 25.84 36.41
C GLN A 34 -9.75 27.00 37.17
N GLY A 35 -8.77 27.62 36.52
CA GLY A 35 -8.10 28.86 36.97
C GLY A 35 -6.99 28.68 38.01
N ALA A 36 -6.04 29.61 38.14
CA ALA A 36 -5.71 30.76 37.28
C ALA A 36 -4.32 31.31 37.66
N LEU A 37 -3.65 32.03 36.76
CA LEU A 37 -2.90 33.30 37.02
C LEU A 37 -2.21 33.81 35.73
N ALA A 38 -1.73 35.05 35.75
CA ALA A 38 -1.23 35.78 34.58
C ALA A 38 0.32 35.74 34.42
N GLY A 39 0.82 36.26 33.29
CA GLY A 39 2.25 36.49 33.05
C GLY A 39 2.85 37.62 33.92
N PRO A 40 4.15 37.97 33.75
CA PRO A 40 4.60 38.51 32.45
C PRO A 40 6.04 38.07 32.02
N ALA A 41 6.50 38.67 30.92
CA ALA A 41 7.92 38.76 30.53
C ALA A 41 8.43 40.22 30.80
N PRO A 42 9.71 40.59 30.57
CA PRO A 42 10.83 39.80 30.02
C PRO A 42 12.17 39.93 30.79
N GLY A 43 13.17 39.17 30.32
CA GLY A 43 14.57 39.61 30.29
C GLY A 43 15.48 39.20 31.45
N ASP A 44 16.52 38.41 31.14
CA ASP A 44 17.88 38.95 31.19
C ASP A 44 18.87 38.11 30.34
N SER A 45 19.93 38.74 29.85
CA SER A 45 21.06 38.05 29.20
C SER A 45 22.33 38.91 29.26
N PRO A 46 23.52 38.29 29.33
CA PRO A 46 24.69 38.95 28.74
C PRO A 46 25.58 37.99 27.92
N TYR A 47 26.30 38.54 26.94
CA TYR A 47 27.31 37.88 26.08
C TYR A 47 26.73 36.77 25.16
N SER A 48 26.20 37.06 23.97
CA SER A 48 26.42 38.18 23.01
C SER A 48 27.82 38.23 22.38
N GLY A 49 27.89 37.97 21.06
CA GLY A 49 29.11 37.96 20.25
C GLY A 49 28.81 37.80 18.77
N ALA A 50 27.91 38.63 18.24
CA ALA A 50 27.32 38.49 16.91
C ALA A 50 28.22 38.97 15.75
N LEU A 51 27.76 38.71 14.52
CA LEU A 51 28.41 39.00 13.24
C LEU A 51 29.15 40.35 13.19
N LYS A 52 30.48 40.35 12.98
CA LYS A 52 31.17 41.46 12.32
C LYS A 52 32.46 41.09 11.57
N ALA A 53 32.35 40.15 10.64
CA ALA A 53 33.32 39.96 9.55
C ALA A 53 32.56 40.03 8.20
N MET A 54 32.21 41.24 7.79
CA MET A 54 31.53 41.52 6.52
C MET A 54 32.52 42.10 5.50
N PHE A 55 32.39 41.64 4.25
CA PHE A 55 32.77 42.32 3.00
C PHE A 55 34.26 42.62 2.75
N ASP A 56 34.81 41.90 1.77
CA ASP A 56 35.16 42.44 0.43
C ASP A 56 34.88 41.26 -0.57
N TYR A 57 34.14 41.35 -1.69
CA TYR A 57 33.79 42.44 -2.62
C TYR A 57 35.05 42.92 -3.38
N VAL A 58 35.11 43.02 -4.72
CA VAL A 58 34.07 43.32 -5.73
C VAL A 58 34.44 42.69 -7.11
N PHE A 59 33.50 42.76 -8.07
CA PHE A 59 33.61 42.72 -9.54
C PHE A 59 33.28 41.40 -10.30
N ARG A 60 32.71 41.42 -11.53
CA ARG A 60 31.61 42.22 -12.17
C ARG A 60 31.55 41.97 -13.69
N VAL A 61 30.41 41.46 -14.18
CA VAL A 61 29.80 41.75 -15.51
C VAL A 61 30.72 41.44 -16.76
N PRO A 62 30.44 41.80 -18.05
CA PRO A 62 30.09 40.75 -19.03
C PRO A 62 30.83 40.78 -20.40
N TYR A 63 30.26 40.00 -21.34
CA TYR A 63 30.10 40.24 -22.80
C TYR A 63 30.98 39.48 -23.82
N ARG A 64 30.29 39.13 -24.93
CA ARG A 64 30.74 38.72 -26.29
C ARG A 64 31.20 37.29 -26.60
N SER A 65 30.55 36.77 -27.63
CA SER A 65 30.89 35.62 -28.49
C SER A 65 31.88 35.98 -29.60
N CYS A 66 32.59 34.98 -30.14
CA CYS A 66 32.68 34.73 -31.59
C CYS A 66 33.35 33.38 -31.93
N ALA A 67 33.24 32.95 -33.21
CA ALA A 67 33.76 31.73 -33.86
C ALA A 67 35.15 31.22 -33.40
N GLY A 68 35.53 29.95 -33.57
CA GLY A 68 34.98 28.79 -34.31
C GLY A 68 36.15 27.81 -34.62
N GLY A 69 35.96 26.58 -35.12
CA GLY A 69 34.75 25.87 -35.53
C GLY A 69 35.00 24.36 -35.79
N LYS A 70 34.18 23.75 -36.65
CA LYS A 70 34.22 22.32 -37.09
C LYS A 70 35.50 21.98 -37.93
N PRO A 71 35.73 20.73 -38.43
CA PRO A 71 35.03 19.43 -38.28
C PRO A 71 36.01 18.24 -38.02
N VAL A 72 35.60 16.99 -38.36
CA VAL A 72 36.44 15.82 -38.74
C VAL A 72 37.11 15.04 -37.59
N LEU A 73 37.11 13.70 -37.52
CA LEU A 73 36.23 12.59 -37.99
C LEU A 73 36.82 11.27 -37.42
N ARG A 74 36.03 10.18 -37.47
CA ARG A 74 36.52 8.78 -37.59
C ARG A 74 37.42 8.19 -36.48
N SER A 75 36.76 7.31 -35.71
CA SER A 75 37.18 5.93 -35.40
C SER A 75 37.79 5.16 -36.62
N PRO A 76 38.39 3.94 -36.49
CA PRO A 76 38.15 2.96 -35.41
C PRO A 76 39.33 2.02 -35.03
N THR A 77 39.04 0.98 -34.23
CA THR A 77 39.75 -0.33 -34.14
C THR A 77 41.21 -0.33 -33.59
N MET A 78 41.85 -1.45 -33.22
CA MET A 78 41.56 -2.90 -33.33
C MET A 78 42.30 -3.68 -32.19
N PHE A 79 41.73 -4.80 -31.69
CA PHE A 79 42.31 -6.17 -31.53
C PHE A 79 43.76 -6.36 -30.95
N ASP A 80 44.14 -7.41 -30.19
CA ASP A 80 43.42 -8.62 -29.70
C ASP A 80 44.19 -9.43 -28.61
N TYR A 81 43.52 -10.42 -28.04
CA TYR A 81 43.98 -11.77 -27.58
C TYR A 81 45.03 -12.08 -26.46
N VAL A 82 44.65 -13.15 -25.70
CA VAL A 82 45.44 -14.32 -25.21
C VAL A 82 46.13 -14.32 -23.82
N CYS A 83 45.99 -15.46 -23.14
CA CYS A 83 46.54 -15.88 -21.82
C CYS A 83 47.58 -17.02 -22.05
N PRO A 84 48.52 -17.36 -21.12
CA PRO A 84 48.16 -18.27 -19.99
C PRO A 84 49.05 -18.15 -18.71
N CYS A 85 48.82 -19.04 -17.74
CA CYS A 85 49.48 -19.12 -16.42
C CYS A 85 50.83 -19.88 -16.41
N PHE A 86 51.70 -19.66 -15.40
CA PHE A 86 52.28 -20.80 -14.61
C PHE A 86 53.04 -20.46 -13.30
N LEU A 87 52.94 -21.40 -12.33
CA LEU A 87 53.87 -21.75 -11.22
C LEU A 87 54.20 -20.80 -10.04
N GLN A 88 55.03 -21.32 -9.12
CA GLN A 88 54.97 -21.11 -7.65
C GLN A 88 56.32 -21.54 -6.97
N VAL A 89 56.47 -21.34 -5.63
CA VAL A 89 57.36 -22.07 -4.66
C VAL A 89 58.69 -21.43 -4.15
N LEU A 90 58.58 -20.74 -2.99
CA LEU A 90 59.36 -20.89 -1.71
C LEU A 90 60.88 -20.53 -1.48
N ARG A 91 61.10 -19.80 -0.34
CA ARG A 91 62.01 -20.04 0.84
C ARG A 91 63.38 -19.30 1.07
N ARG A 92 63.33 -18.36 2.04
CA ARG A 92 64.08 -18.28 3.35
C ARG A 92 65.60 -17.92 3.48
N ARG A 93 65.84 -16.86 4.30
CA ARG A 93 66.85 -16.67 5.41
C ARG A 93 68.36 -16.51 5.08
N ALA A 94 69.24 -15.91 5.94
CA ALA A 94 69.10 -14.86 7.00
C ALA A 94 70.47 -14.43 7.65
N ALA A 95 70.56 -13.16 8.11
CA ALA A 95 71.51 -12.58 9.10
C ALA A 95 70.86 -11.29 9.71
N ARG A 96 71.19 -10.62 10.85
CA ARG A 96 72.27 -10.59 11.90
C ARG A 96 73.53 -9.73 11.63
N PRO A 97 74.16 -9.06 12.64
CA PRO A 97 73.76 -8.82 14.05
C PRO A 97 73.66 -7.32 14.47
N ALA A 98 73.51 -7.03 15.79
CA ALA A 98 73.33 -5.70 16.43
C ALA A 98 74.46 -5.38 17.47
N PRO A 99 74.37 -4.37 18.37
CA PRO A 99 73.57 -4.50 19.63
C PRO A 99 72.97 -3.22 20.30
N GLU A 100 71.97 -3.44 21.18
CA GLU A 100 71.64 -2.79 22.50
C GLU A 100 71.40 -1.25 22.62
N GLU A 101 70.68 -0.71 23.64
CA GLU A 101 70.28 -1.20 24.98
C GLU A 101 68.74 -1.32 25.23
N SER A 102 68.35 -1.63 26.49
CA SER A 102 66.98 -1.68 27.06
C SER A 102 66.97 -0.88 28.40
N PRO A 103 66.28 -1.19 29.54
CA PRO A 103 65.25 -2.18 29.95
C PRO A 103 63.88 -1.48 30.21
N TYR A 104 62.80 -2.01 30.84
CA TYR A 104 62.24 -3.34 31.20
C TYR A 104 60.72 -3.12 31.48
N SER A 105 59.83 -4.11 31.64
CA SER A 105 59.90 -5.58 31.55
C SER A 105 58.66 -6.12 30.84
N GLY A 106 58.72 -7.33 30.29
CA GLY A 106 57.53 -7.94 29.68
C GLY A 106 57.70 -9.41 29.30
N ALA A 107 56.60 -10.15 29.50
CA ALA A 107 56.35 -11.54 29.10
C ALA A 107 57.25 -12.65 29.68
N LEU A 108 56.61 -13.81 29.92
CA LEU A 108 57.20 -15.08 29.53
C LEU A 108 56.25 -15.74 28.52
N LYS A 109 56.80 -16.16 27.38
CA LYS A 109 56.03 -16.62 26.21
C LYS A 109 55.89 -18.15 26.20
N ALA A 110 54.66 -18.58 25.88
CA ALA A 110 54.32 -19.72 25.02
C ALA A 110 55.09 -21.04 25.13
N MET A 111 54.40 -22.07 25.61
CA MET A 111 54.23 -23.42 25.00
C MET A 111 53.21 -24.19 25.89
N TRP A 112 52.36 -25.10 25.41
CA TRP A 112 52.26 -25.77 24.12
C TRP A 112 50.80 -26.21 23.84
N THR A 113 50.37 -26.25 22.58
CA THR A 113 49.27 -27.07 21.99
C THR A 113 47.99 -27.46 22.79
N ARG A 114 46.84 -27.09 22.19
CA ARG A 114 45.58 -27.88 22.02
C ARG A 114 44.49 -27.93 23.13
N HIS A 115 43.25 -27.84 22.64
CA HIS A 115 41.94 -28.22 23.22
C HIS A 115 41.24 -27.34 24.28
N ARG A 116 39.93 -27.61 24.42
CA ARG A 116 38.87 -26.77 25.02
C ARG A 116 38.70 -27.00 26.53
N SER A 117 37.94 -26.08 27.15
CA SER A 117 36.86 -26.31 28.15
C SER A 117 37.01 -25.62 29.52
N THR A 118 35.85 -25.25 30.08
CA THR A 118 35.57 -24.51 31.33
C THR A 118 35.53 -25.44 32.55
N PRO A 119 35.70 -24.93 33.80
CA PRO A 119 34.52 -24.81 34.69
C PRO A 119 34.59 -23.68 35.77
N MET A 120 33.62 -23.69 36.70
CA MET A 120 33.34 -22.71 37.76
C MET A 120 34.06 -22.94 39.12
N ALA A 121 34.05 -21.91 39.99
CA ALA A 121 34.13 -21.94 41.47
C ALA A 121 33.19 -20.82 42.00
N ILE A 122 32.34 -20.96 43.04
CA ILE A 122 32.51 -21.34 44.47
C ILE A 122 33.17 -20.26 45.33
N GLU A 123 32.51 -19.83 46.42
CA GLU A 123 33.14 -19.41 47.71
C GLU A 123 32.12 -19.23 48.86
N LEU A 124 32.62 -19.09 50.11
CA LEU A 124 32.02 -18.69 51.39
C LEU A 124 31.03 -19.67 52.11
N GLY A 125 31.20 -20.00 53.40
CA GLY A 125 32.40 -19.90 54.27
C GLY A 125 32.15 -19.83 55.80
N ARG A 126 33.07 -20.46 56.57
CA ARG A 126 33.33 -20.34 58.05
C ARG A 126 32.33 -20.98 59.05
N CYS A 127 32.70 -21.26 60.32
CA CYS A 127 33.88 -21.95 60.90
C CYS A 127 33.71 -22.17 62.43
N ALA A 128 33.82 -23.41 62.97
CA ALA A 128 33.99 -23.66 64.43
C ALA A 128 34.53 -25.08 64.76
N THR A 129 35.82 -25.13 65.10
CA THR A 129 36.66 -26.16 65.78
C THR A 129 36.08 -27.44 66.43
N VAL A 130 36.67 -28.59 66.03
CA VAL A 130 37.30 -29.71 66.83
C VAL A 130 36.64 -30.08 68.18
N LEU A 131 36.19 -31.32 68.43
CA LEU A 131 36.92 -32.62 68.54
C LEU A 131 35.94 -33.81 68.26
N GLU A 132 36.32 -35.08 68.03
CA GLU A 132 37.63 -35.76 68.05
C GLU A 132 37.74 -37.00 67.10
N ASN A 133 38.98 -37.40 66.81
CA ASN A 133 39.60 -38.74 66.61
C ASN A 133 38.80 -40.07 66.38
N LEU A 134 39.30 -41.03 65.58
CA LEU A 134 40.39 -40.98 64.58
C LEU A 134 40.36 -42.15 63.56
N ALA A 135 40.35 -41.78 62.27
CA ALA A 135 40.94 -42.43 61.08
C ALA A 135 40.97 -43.97 60.82
N LYS A 136 40.41 -44.33 59.65
CA LYS A 136 41.04 -45.05 58.50
C LYS A 136 41.45 -46.55 58.69
N HIS A 137 40.95 -47.56 57.94
CA HIS A 137 40.84 -47.78 56.47
C HIS A 137 42.17 -47.59 55.71
N LEU A 138 42.79 -48.56 55.01
CA LEU A 138 42.46 -49.93 54.53
C LEU A 138 43.76 -50.80 54.61
N LEU A 139 43.81 -52.13 54.37
CA LEU A 139 43.65 -52.83 53.07
C LEU A 139 43.57 -54.38 53.20
N ASN A 140 43.09 -55.02 52.12
CA ASN A 140 42.59 -56.40 52.02
C ASN A 140 43.64 -57.55 52.09
N SER A 141 43.19 -58.76 52.48
CA SER A 141 43.44 -60.10 51.84
C SER A 141 43.36 -61.26 52.87
N HIS A 142 42.94 -62.50 52.58
CA HIS A 142 42.08 -63.07 51.51
C HIS A 142 41.54 -64.47 51.94
N ASN A 143 40.45 -64.93 51.29
CA ASN A 143 39.99 -66.34 51.13
C ASN A 143 39.27 -67.10 52.28
N ALA A 144 38.52 -68.14 51.86
CA ALA A 144 37.64 -69.07 52.61
C ALA A 144 38.05 -70.55 52.26
N PRO A 145 37.30 -71.67 52.48
CA PRO A 145 35.90 -71.88 52.92
C PRO A 145 35.68 -73.00 54.00
N CYS A 146 34.51 -73.64 54.03
CA CYS A 146 33.93 -74.43 55.14
C CYS A 146 34.25 -75.94 55.21
N LEU A 147 34.11 -76.54 56.41
CA LEU A 147 33.59 -77.92 56.64
C LEU A 147 33.17 -78.15 58.12
N LEU A 148 32.70 -79.36 58.49
CA LEU A 148 31.84 -79.64 59.66
C LEU A 148 32.50 -80.20 60.94
N ALA A 149 31.84 -79.89 62.08
CA ALA A 149 31.64 -80.60 63.36
C ALA A 149 32.44 -81.88 63.75
N CYS A 150 32.81 -81.98 65.05
CA CYS A 150 32.37 -83.07 65.95
C CYS A 150 32.73 -82.89 67.45
N ASP A 151 32.20 -83.83 68.24
CA ASP A 151 32.15 -84.14 69.69
C ASP A 151 33.42 -84.08 70.59
N GLY A 152 33.21 -84.07 71.92
CA GLY A 152 34.09 -84.53 73.04
C GLY A 152 35.42 -83.82 73.36
N SER A 153 36.02 -83.93 74.57
CA SER A 153 35.53 -84.32 75.92
C SER A 153 36.66 -84.16 76.99
N VAL A 154 36.33 -83.87 78.28
CA VAL A 154 37.08 -84.28 79.52
C VAL A 154 38.48 -83.61 79.74
N GLU A 155 38.91 -83.07 80.91
CA GLU A 155 38.46 -82.95 82.33
C GLU A 155 39.34 -81.89 83.08
N ARG A 156 39.38 -81.59 84.41
CA ARG A 156 38.66 -81.89 85.70
C ARG A 156 38.97 -80.75 86.73
N SER A 157 38.26 -80.69 87.86
CA SER A 157 38.67 -80.16 89.19
C SER A 157 38.79 -78.63 89.39
N ILE A 158 38.45 -77.99 90.53
CA ILE A 158 37.87 -78.34 91.87
C ILE A 158 37.48 -76.99 92.56
N GLU A 159 36.59 -76.82 93.56
CA GLU A 159 35.30 -77.43 93.96
C GLU A 159 34.63 -76.56 95.06
N GLY A 160 33.29 -76.43 95.06
CA GLY A 160 32.48 -76.25 96.30
C GLY A 160 31.98 -74.84 96.70
N ALA A 161 30.99 -74.67 97.59
CA ALA A 161 29.98 -75.63 98.13
C ALA A 161 28.85 -74.93 98.96
N ARG A 162 27.69 -75.61 99.15
CA ARG A 162 26.59 -75.43 100.17
C ARG A 162 25.54 -74.30 99.95
N ARG A 163 24.26 -74.33 100.43
CA ARG A 163 23.27 -75.37 100.91
C ARG A 163 21.83 -74.73 101.08
N LEU A 164 20.75 -75.43 100.64
CA LEU A 164 19.39 -75.74 101.23
C LEU A 164 18.69 -74.83 102.32
N PRO A 165 17.36 -74.95 102.69
CA PRO A 165 16.11 -75.43 102.00
C PRO A 165 14.68 -74.84 102.40
N ARG A 166 13.65 -75.06 101.54
CA ARG A 166 12.22 -75.50 101.79
C ARG A 166 11.17 -74.85 102.77
N ARG A 167 9.91 -74.73 102.24
CA ARG A 167 8.53 -74.88 102.86
C ARG A 167 8.01 -73.72 103.76
N LEU A 168 6.70 -73.50 104.06
CA LEU A 168 5.43 -74.30 103.99
C LEU A 168 4.18 -73.42 103.60
N LYS A 169 2.92 -73.85 103.89
CA LYS A 169 1.60 -73.21 103.53
C LYS A 169 0.88 -72.61 104.76
N VAL A 170 -0.13 -71.73 104.56
CA VAL A 170 -1.57 -71.87 105.00
C VAL A 170 -2.45 -70.66 104.61
N SER A 171 -3.79 -70.85 104.61
CA SER A 171 -4.87 -69.95 104.14
C SER A 171 -5.44 -68.99 105.21
N SER A 172 -6.10 -67.89 104.81
CA SER A 172 -7.50 -67.55 105.20
C SER A 172 -8.01 -66.26 104.53
N SER A 173 -9.16 -66.32 103.85
CA SER A 173 -9.73 -65.19 103.08
C SER A 173 -10.92 -64.52 103.79
N LEU A 174 -10.79 -63.23 104.13
CA LEU A 174 -11.96 -62.35 104.35
C LEU A 174 -11.65 -60.86 104.12
N VAL A 175 -10.43 -60.41 104.46
CA VAL A 175 -10.00 -58.98 104.36
C VAL A 175 -9.93 -58.46 102.91
N ILE A 176 -9.77 -59.35 101.93
CA ILE A 176 -9.46 -59.00 100.53
C ILE A 176 -10.62 -58.27 99.82
N CYS A 177 -11.87 -58.64 100.07
CA CYS A 177 -13.01 -58.18 99.25
C CYS A 177 -13.26 -56.67 99.31
N ILE A 178 -13.14 -56.05 100.49
CA ILE A 178 -13.38 -54.61 100.65
C ILE A 178 -12.24 -53.80 100.02
N PHE A 179 -10.99 -54.28 100.16
CA PHE A 179 -9.82 -53.64 99.56
C PHE A 179 -9.87 -53.69 98.03
N VAL A 180 -10.32 -54.81 97.46
CA VAL A 180 -10.52 -54.98 96.01
C VAL A 180 -11.57 -53.99 95.45
N ILE A 181 -12.69 -53.76 96.14
CA ILE A 181 -13.72 -52.82 95.64
C ILE A 181 -13.19 -51.38 95.60
N ILE A 182 -12.47 -50.93 96.64
CA ILE A 182 -11.87 -49.59 96.66
C ILE A 182 -10.80 -49.45 95.58
N ILE A 183 -9.98 -50.49 95.36
CA ILE A 183 -9.00 -50.54 94.26
C ILE A 183 -9.70 -50.48 92.89
N VAL A 184 -10.76 -51.26 92.67
CA VAL A 184 -11.50 -51.27 91.39
C VAL A 184 -12.13 -49.91 91.10
N ILE A 185 -12.77 -49.27 92.08
CA ILE A 185 -13.33 -47.92 91.92
C ILE A 185 -12.22 -46.89 91.66
N SER A 186 -11.10 -46.97 92.38
CA SER A 186 -9.94 -46.10 92.14
C SER A 186 -9.35 -46.28 90.74
N ILE A 187 -9.24 -47.53 90.27
CA ILE A 187 -8.77 -47.86 88.92
C ILE A 187 -9.75 -47.34 87.86
N ILE A 188 -11.06 -47.47 88.06
CA ILE A 188 -12.07 -46.93 87.14
C ILE A 188 -11.96 -45.40 87.07
N ILE A 189 -11.83 -44.71 88.22
CA ILE A 189 -11.64 -43.25 88.27
C ILE A 189 -10.34 -42.85 87.56
N ILE A 190 -9.24 -43.56 87.78
CA ILE A 190 -7.96 -43.32 87.10
C ILE A 190 -8.07 -43.54 85.59
N ILE A 191 -8.75 -44.61 85.13
CA ILE A 191 -8.99 -44.88 83.71
C ILE A 191 -9.86 -43.79 83.08
N VAL A 192 -10.90 -43.32 83.76
CA VAL A 192 -11.75 -42.20 83.29
C VAL A 192 -10.95 -40.90 83.22
N ILE A 193 -10.13 -40.58 84.23
CA ILE A 193 -9.26 -39.40 84.23
C ILE A 193 -8.22 -39.49 83.10
N ILE A 194 -7.58 -40.63 82.89
CA ILE A 194 -6.63 -40.85 81.78
C ILE A 194 -7.36 -40.73 80.43
N SER A 195 -8.56 -41.29 80.28
CA SER A 195 -9.37 -41.18 79.07
C SER A 195 -9.75 -39.73 78.75
N ILE A 196 -10.11 -38.94 79.77
CA ILE A 196 -10.38 -37.50 79.64
C ILE A 196 -9.10 -36.74 79.25
N ILE A 197 -7.96 -37.00 79.91
CA ILE A 197 -6.67 -36.37 79.60
C ILE A 197 -6.24 -36.69 78.16
N VAL A 198 -6.32 -37.96 77.73
CA VAL A 198 -6.01 -38.38 76.36
C VAL A 198 -6.95 -37.71 75.35
N SER A 199 -8.24 -37.60 75.67
CA SER A 199 -9.22 -36.91 74.81
C SER A 199 -8.88 -35.41 74.67
N ILE A 200 -8.52 -34.74 75.77
CA ILE A 200 -8.09 -33.33 75.77
C ILE A 200 -6.80 -33.15 74.95
N ILE A 201 -5.82 -34.04 75.10
CA ILE A 201 -4.57 -34.02 74.31
C ILE A 201 -4.87 -34.20 72.82
N ILE A 202 -5.75 -35.13 72.43
CA ILE A 202 -6.17 -35.33 71.04
C ILE A 202 -6.87 -34.07 70.50
N ILE A 203 -7.77 -33.45 71.27
CA ILE A 203 -8.43 -32.19 70.88
C ILE A 203 -7.42 -31.06 70.68
N ILE A 204 -6.43 -30.92 71.57
CA ILE A 204 -5.36 -29.92 71.45
C ILE A 204 -4.52 -30.17 70.18
N ILE A 205 -4.16 -31.42 69.90
CA ILE A 205 -3.43 -31.79 68.67
C ILE A 205 -4.24 -31.45 67.42
N ILE A 206 -5.55 -31.75 67.41
CA ILE A 206 -6.45 -31.41 66.30
C ILE A 206 -6.53 -29.89 66.10
N ILE A 207 -6.65 -29.10 67.19
CA ILE A 207 -6.66 -27.63 67.13
C ILE A 207 -5.33 -27.10 66.57
N ILE A 208 -4.19 -27.64 67.00
CA ILE A 208 -2.86 -27.26 66.47
C ILE A 208 -2.75 -27.58 64.97
N ILE A 209 -3.21 -28.76 64.54
CA ILE A 209 -3.24 -29.14 63.11
C ILE A 209 -4.12 -28.19 62.30
N ILE A 210 -5.32 -27.84 62.80
CA ILE A 210 -6.21 -26.87 62.14
C ILE A 210 -5.56 -25.49 62.03
N ILE A 211 -4.89 -25.00 63.09
CA ILE A 211 -4.17 -23.72 63.07
C ILE A 211 -3.02 -23.75 62.04
N ILE A 212 -2.25 -24.84 61.97
CA ILE A 212 -1.19 -25.02 60.97
C ILE A 212 -1.76 -25.01 59.54
N ILE A 213 -2.87 -25.70 59.30
CA ILE A 213 -3.56 -25.71 58.00
C ILE A 213 -4.03 -24.30 57.61
N ILE A 214 -4.63 -23.55 58.56
CA ILE A 214 -5.07 -22.16 58.32
C ILE A 214 -3.87 -21.26 57.99
N ILE A 215 -2.75 -21.38 58.70
CA ILE A 215 -1.52 -20.62 58.41
C ILE A 215 -0.98 -20.96 57.01
N ILE A 216 -0.95 -22.23 56.63
CA ILE A 216 -0.52 -22.65 55.28
C ILE A 216 -1.44 -22.07 54.19
N ILE A 217 -2.77 -22.09 54.40
CA ILE A 217 -3.74 -21.50 53.47
C ILE A 217 -3.51 -19.98 53.33
N ILE A 218 -3.30 -19.27 54.43
CA ILE A 218 -3.00 -17.82 54.41
C ILE A 218 -1.71 -17.52 53.65
N ILE A 219 -0.65 -18.31 53.85
CA ILE A 219 0.63 -18.16 53.12
C ILE A 219 0.42 -18.39 51.61
N ILE A 220 -0.34 -19.41 51.23
CA ILE A 220 -0.66 -19.69 49.80
C ILE A 220 -1.44 -18.53 49.18
N ILE A 221 -2.43 -17.98 49.88
CA ILE A 221 -3.21 -16.82 49.41
C ILE A 221 -2.30 -15.59 49.22
N ILE A 222 -1.39 -15.31 50.16
CA ILE A 222 -0.43 -14.20 50.05
C ILE A 222 0.49 -14.39 48.84
N ILE A 223 0.99 -15.61 48.61
CA ILE A 223 1.84 -15.92 47.44
C ILE A 223 1.07 -15.70 46.12
N ILE A 224 -0.20 -16.14 46.04
CA ILE A 224 -1.04 -15.93 44.86
C ILE A 224 -1.28 -14.43 44.61
N ILE A 225 -1.56 -13.63 45.65
CA ILE A 225 -1.73 -12.18 45.54
C ILE A 225 -0.43 -11.51 45.04
N ILE A 226 0.73 -11.91 45.56
CA ILE A 226 2.03 -11.38 45.10
C ILE A 226 2.27 -11.73 43.63
N ILE A 227 1.96 -12.96 43.19
CA ILE A 227 2.09 -13.37 41.78
C ILE A 227 1.16 -12.55 40.88
N ILE A 228 -0.09 -12.31 41.30
CA ILE A 228 -1.05 -11.47 40.55
C ILE A 228 -0.54 -10.03 40.44
N ILE A 229 -0.02 -9.45 41.53
CA ILE A 229 0.55 -8.10 41.53
C ILE A 229 1.77 -8.03 40.59
N ILE A 230 2.66 -9.02 40.60
CA ILE A 230 3.80 -9.09 39.68
C ILE A 230 3.33 -9.20 38.23
N ILE A 231 2.32 -10.00 37.93
CA ILE A 231 1.74 -10.11 36.57
C ILE A 231 1.12 -8.77 36.15
N ILE A 232 0.38 -8.08 37.02
CA ILE A 232 -0.19 -6.75 36.73
C ILE A 232 0.93 -5.72 36.48
N ILE A 233 2.01 -5.73 37.27
CA ILE A 233 3.16 -4.83 37.05
C ILE A 233 3.85 -5.13 35.72
N ILE A 234 4.04 -6.41 35.37
CA ILE A 234 4.61 -6.81 34.07
C ILE A 234 3.70 -6.37 32.92
N ILE A 235 2.39 -6.60 33.01
CA ILE A 235 1.42 -6.16 32.00
C ILE A 235 1.44 -4.63 31.87
N PHE A 236 1.43 -3.89 32.98
CA PHE A 236 1.50 -2.43 32.96
C PHE A 236 2.81 -1.92 32.34
N HIS A 237 3.94 -2.59 32.59
CA HIS A 237 5.23 -2.22 32.00
C HIS A 237 5.33 -2.59 30.50
N MET A 238 4.72 -3.70 30.09
CA MET A 238 4.55 -4.08 28.67
C MET A 238 3.63 -3.09 27.93
N LEU A 239 2.52 -2.66 28.54
CA LEU A 239 1.62 -1.65 27.96
C LEU A 239 2.31 -0.27 27.89
N ALA A 240 3.01 0.14 28.94
CA ALA A 240 3.79 1.39 28.96
C ALA A 240 5.01 1.39 28.01
N THR A 241 5.39 0.25 27.44
CA THR A 241 6.41 0.15 26.37
C THR A 241 5.79 0.05 24.97
N ILE A 242 4.46 -0.06 24.86
CA ILE A 242 3.71 0.03 23.59
C ILE A 242 3.38 1.49 23.22
N ASP A 243 3.29 2.41 24.20
CA ASP A 243 3.32 3.87 24.00
C ASP A 243 4.73 4.37 23.60
N SER A 244 5.31 3.74 22.59
CA SER A 244 6.58 4.14 21.99
C SER A 244 6.37 5.37 21.11
N PRO A 245 7.21 6.43 21.24
CA PRO A 245 7.19 7.57 20.33
C PRO A 245 7.35 7.21 18.85
N ALA A 246 7.86 6.02 18.52
CA ALA A 246 7.92 5.51 17.15
C ALA A 246 6.54 5.13 16.58
N VAL A 247 5.62 4.64 17.41
CA VAL A 247 4.22 4.42 17.00
C VAL A 247 3.55 5.77 16.80
N THR A 248 3.77 6.72 17.71
CA THR A 248 3.20 8.07 17.61
C THR A 248 3.70 8.81 16.37
N SER A 249 4.99 8.75 16.05
CA SER A 249 5.56 9.41 14.86
C SER A 249 5.09 8.80 13.54
N MET A 250 4.85 7.48 13.48
CA MET A 250 4.16 6.84 12.35
C MET A 250 2.71 7.30 12.16
N CYS A 251 2.10 7.93 13.17
CA CYS A 251 0.70 8.37 13.16
C CYS A 251 0.50 9.89 12.96
N ASP A 252 1.55 10.71 13.13
CA ASP A 252 1.41 12.18 13.26
C ASP A 252 1.21 12.94 11.92
N VAL A 253 1.29 12.23 10.78
CA VAL A 253 1.38 12.86 9.44
C VAL A 253 0.09 12.83 8.62
N THR A 254 -0.76 11.80 8.76
CA THR A 254 -1.86 11.56 7.80
C THR A 254 -3.27 11.39 8.38
N SER A 255 -3.42 11.11 9.68
CA SER A 255 -4.58 10.37 10.18
C SER A 255 -5.20 10.84 11.51
N MET A 256 -4.50 11.61 12.34
CA MET A 256 -4.99 12.01 13.68
C MET A 256 -5.62 13.42 13.75
N LYS A 257 -5.45 14.26 12.72
CA LYS A 257 -6.11 15.58 12.63
C LYS A 257 -7.34 15.48 11.72
N PRO A 258 -8.52 16.00 12.11
CA PRO A 258 -9.68 16.03 11.24
C PRO A 258 -9.39 16.77 9.93
N ILE A 259 -9.53 16.09 8.79
CA ILE A 259 -9.29 16.67 7.47
C ILE A 259 -10.52 17.50 7.08
N THR A 260 -10.45 18.80 7.29
CA THR A 260 -11.49 19.74 6.85
C THR A 260 -11.35 19.99 5.36
N CYS A 261 -12.35 19.56 4.58
CA CYS A 261 -12.37 19.81 3.14
C CYS A 261 -12.49 21.32 2.84
N PRO A 262 -11.79 21.83 1.81
CA PRO A 262 -11.71 23.26 1.52
C PRO A 262 -13.07 23.85 1.12
N THR A 263 -13.19 25.18 1.26
CA THR A 263 -14.31 25.96 0.74
C THR A 263 -13.97 26.56 -0.64
N PRO A 264 -14.94 26.80 -1.54
CA PRO A 264 -16.40 26.63 -1.40
C PRO A 264 -16.83 25.18 -1.20
N ALA A 265 -18.06 24.97 -0.72
CA ALA A 265 -18.52 23.67 -0.21
C ALA A 265 -18.55 22.51 -1.23
N VAL A 266 -18.36 22.80 -2.52
CA VAL A 266 -18.09 21.80 -3.56
C VAL A 266 -16.90 22.31 -4.38
N PRO A 267 -15.70 21.69 -4.30
CA PRO A 267 -14.62 21.98 -5.24
C PRO A 267 -14.98 21.40 -6.62
N GLU A 268 -14.78 22.21 -7.66
CA GLU A 268 -15.10 21.91 -9.06
C GLU A 268 -14.26 20.76 -9.63
N PHE A 269 -13.00 20.65 -9.20
CA PHE A 269 -12.03 19.66 -9.66
C PHE A 269 -11.63 18.68 -8.56
N ARG A 270 -11.18 17.49 -8.97
CA ARG A 270 -10.52 16.50 -8.11
C ARG A 270 -9.18 17.06 -7.62
N SER A 271 -8.85 16.85 -6.34
CA SER A 271 -7.47 16.94 -5.83
C SER A 271 -6.55 15.97 -6.60
N ALA A 272 -5.23 16.16 -6.52
CA ALA A 272 -4.29 15.16 -7.03
C ALA A 272 -4.41 13.83 -6.27
N ASN A 273 -4.50 13.92 -4.93
CA ASN A 273 -4.44 12.77 -4.03
C ASN A 273 -5.80 12.10 -3.73
N GLY A 274 -6.88 12.47 -4.43
CA GLY A 274 -8.21 11.91 -4.24
C GLY A 274 -8.93 12.27 -2.94
N ARG A 275 -8.28 12.99 -2.00
CA ARG A 275 -8.91 13.43 -0.74
C ARG A 275 -10.10 14.35 -1.02
N CYS A 276 -11.09 14.29 -0.12
CA CYS A 276 -12.34 15.07 -0.22
C CYS A 276 -13.20 14.76 -1.45
N ASN A 277 -13.03 13.60 -2.08
CA ASN A 277 -14.04 13.03 -2.98
C ASN A 277 -15.33 12.78 -2.19
N ASN A 278 -15.29 11.85 -1.24
CA ASN A 278 -16.27 11.76 -0.16
C ASN A 278 -16.04 12.91 0.85
N ARG A 279 -17.12 13.47 1.41
CA ARG A 279 -17.06 14.63 2.33
C ARG A 279 -17.18 14.27 3.80
N ASP A 280 -17.88 13.18 4.10
CA ASP A 280 -18.07 12.67 5.46
C ASP A 280 -16.90 11.74 5.86
N HIS A 281 -16.27 11.10 4.86
CA HIS A 281 -15.05 10.30 4.99
C HIS A 281 -13.94 10.78 4.04
N PRO A 282 -13.26 11.90 4.32
CA PRO A 282 -12.34 12.58 3.38
C PRO A 282 -11.12 11.78 2.86
N LEU A 283 -10.82 10.62 3.45
CA LEU A 283 -9.73 9.71 3.07
C LEU A 283 -10.19 8.53 2.19
N TRP A 284 -11.50 8.28 2.04
CA TRP A 284 -11.95 7.14 1.23
C TRP A 284 -11.58 7.34 -0.25
N GLY A 285 -10.80 6.40 -0.80
CA GLY A 285 -10.23 6.45 -2.13
C GLY A 285 -9.00 7.35 -2.32
N SER A 286 -8.47 7.98 -1.26
CA SER A 286 -7.26 8.80 -1.36
C SER A 286 -5.96 7.99 -1.36
N THR A 287 -4.84 8.65 -1.68
CA THR A 287 -3.48 8.07 -1.57
C THR A 287 -3.08 7.70 -0.14
N GLU A 288 -2.07 6.83 -0.03
CA GLU A 288 -1.44 6.38 1.22
C GLU A 288 -2.42 5.77 2.24
N GLN A 289 -3.50 5.14 1.76
CA GLN A 289 -4.54 4.52 2.59
C GLN A 289 -4.48 2.99 2.57
N PRO A 290 -4.86 2.30 3.66
CA PRO A 290 -5.00 0.85 3.70
C PRO A 290 -6.03 0.34 2.68
N PHE A 291 -5.68 -0.72 1.95
CA PHE A 291 -6.63 -1.42 1.09
C PHE A 291 -7.82 -1.99 1.89
N ARG A 292 -9.04 -1.84 1.34
CA ARG A 292 -10.28 -2.32 1.96
C ARG A 292 -10.30 -3.86 2.05
N ARG A 293 -10.65 -4.40 3.23
CA ARG A 293 -10.73 -5.85 3.46
C ARG A 293 -12.16 -6.35 3.29
N LEU A 294 -12.43 -7.11 2.22
CA LEU A 294 -13.74 -7.75 1.97
C LEU A 294 -13.96 -9.07 2.72
N LEU A 295 -12.88 -9.62 3.28
CA LEU A 295 -12.79 -10.74 4.23
C LEU A 295 -11.63 -10.44 5.20
N THR A 296 -11.66 -11.00 6.41
CA THR A 296 -10.56 -10.95 7.38
C THR A 296 -9.28 -11.57 6.78
N PRO A 297 -8.09 -10.96 6.97
CA PRO A 297 -6.84 -11.53 6.44
C PRO A 297 -6.39 -12.79 7.21
N ASP A 298 -5.86 -13.75 6.45
CA ASP A 298 -5.50 -15.12 6.81
C ASP A 298 -3.97 -15.23 6.96
N TYR A 299 -3.44 -14.70 8.09
CA TYR A 299 -2.03 -14.74 8.46
C TYR A 299 -1.72 -15.94 9.39
N GLN A 300 -0.48 -16.44 9.35
CA GLN A 300 -0.02 -17.63 10.07
C GLN A 300 -0.09 -17.51 11.60
N ASP A 301 -0.03 -16.28 12.09
CA ASP A 301 -0.04 -15.83 13.48
C ASP A 301 -1.31 -14.99 13.81
N ASP A 302 -2.31 -15.01 12.91
CA ASP A 302 -3.49 -14.11 12.91
C ASP A 302 -3.18 -12.59 12.82
N LEU A 303 -1.91 -12.17 12.70
CA LEU A 303 -1.47 -10.76 12.79
C LEU A 303 -0.73 -10.26 11.56
N MET A 304 0.41 -10.84 11.20
CA MET A 304 1.34 -10.31 10.18
C MET A 304 2.25 -11.32 9.49
N ALA A 305 2.44 -12.53 10.03
CA ALA A 305 3.28 -13.55 9.41
C ALA A 305 2.59 -14.17 8.18
N PRO A 306 3.20 -14.17 6.98
CA PRO A 306 2.62 -14.80 5.80
C PRO A 306 2.34 -16.28 6.02
N ARG A 307 1.22 -16.79 5.45
CA ARG A 307 0.86 -18.21 5.58
C ARG A 307 1.93 -19.12 4.96
N THR A 308 2.50 -20.03 5.75
CA THR A 308 3.47 -21.05 5.31
C THR A 308 2.94 -22.48 5.49
N THR A 309 1.91 -22.67 6.32
CA THR A 309 1.18 -23.93 6.49
C THR A 309 -0.25 -23.87 5.95
N GLY A 310 -0.74 -25.01 5.47
CA GLY A 310 -2.11 -25.24 5.00
C GLY A 310 -2.94 -26.01 6.03
N ARG A 311 -4.13 -26.45 5.62
CA ARG A 311 -5.03 -27.22 6.49
C ARG A 311 -4.37 -28.52 6.94
N GLY A 312 -4.47 -28.80 8.24
CA GLY A 312 -3.80 -29.93 8.89
C GLY A 312 -2.34 -29.68 9.29
N GLY A 313 -1.83 -28.44 9.20
CA GLY A 313 -0.49 -28.07 9.66
C GLY A 313 0.65 -28.53 8.75
N ALA A 314 0.34 -29.04 7.55
CA ALA A 314 1.33 -29.33 6.53
C ALA A 314 1.86 -28.04 5.89
N ALA A 315 3.13 -28.02 5.46
CA ALA A 315 3.67 -26.91 4.67
C ALA A 315 2.89 -26.72 3.36
N LEU A 316 2.70 -25.45 2.96
CA LEU A 316 2.16 -25.09 1.65
C LEU A 316 3.19 -25.39 0.55
N PRO A 317 2.75 -25.65 -0.69
CA PRO A 317 3.67 -25.74 -1.82
C PRO A 317 4.37 -24.40 -2.08
N SER A 318 5.62 -24.45 -2.53
CA SER A 318 6.31 -23.27 -3.05
C SER A 318 5.50 -22.63 -4.17
N ALA A 319 5.46 -21.30 -4.20
CA ALA A 319 4.83 -20.54 -5.28
C ALA A 319 5.41 -20.91 -6.66
N ARG A 320 6.71 -21.21 -6.74
CA ARG A 320 7.37 -21.68 -7.97
C ARG A 320 6.93 -23.09 -8.39
N LEU A 321 6.72 -24.01 -7.44
CA LEU A 321 6.19 -25.35 -7.74
C LEU A 321 4.74 -25.30 -8.24
N VAL A 322 3.92 -24.39 -7.70
CA VAL A 322 2.57 -24.13 -8.23
C VAL A 322 2.66 -23.56 -9.65
N SER A 323 3.59 -22.63 -9.90
CA SER A 323 3.85 -22.07 -11.23
C SER A 323 4.20 -23.15 -12.26
N THR A 324 5.27 -23.92 -12.05
CA THR A 324 5.73 -24.93 -13.02
C THR A 324 4.71 -26.06 -13.29
N THR A 325 3.85 -26.37 -12.32
CA THR A 325 2.82 -27.42 -12.47
C THR A 325 1.50 -26.90 -13.05
N VAL A 326 1.08 -25.69 -12.68
CA VAL A 326 -0.25 -25.14 -13.06
C VAL A 326 -0.14 -24.03 -14.10
N HIS A 327 0.81 -23.10 -13.97
CA HIS A 327 1.00 -21.95 -14.85
C HIS A 327 2.06 -22.22 -15.94
N GLN A 328 1.82 -23.28 -16.71
CA GLN A 328 2.71 -23.73 -17.79
C GLN A 328 2.67 -22.77 -18.99
N ASP A 329 3.72 -22.73 -19.81
CA ASP A 329 3.70 -22.03 -21.12
C ASP A 329 3.02 -22.94 -22.16
N LEU A 330 1.76 -22.64 -22.47
CA LEU A 330 1.06 -23.18 -23.64
C LEU A 330 0.32 -22.04 -24.33
N ARG A 331 0.66 -21.79 -25.60
CA ARG A 331 0.09 -20.69 -26.38
C ARG A 331 -1.25 -21.08 -27.01
N LYS A 332 -2.27 -20.28 -26.72
CA LYS A 332 -3.67 -20.44 -27.13
C LYS A 332 -4.29 -19.05 -27.21
N SER A 333 -4.18 -18.37 -28.35
CA SER A 333 -4.65 -16.99 -28.48
C SER A 333 -6.18 -16.89 -28.64
N SER A 334 -6.79 -15.83 -28.09
CA SER A 334 -8.23 -15.57 -28.15
C SER A 334 -8.70 -15.30 -29.59
N PRO A 335 -9.78 -15.97 -30.06
CA PRO A 335 -10.37 -15.70 -31.38
C PRO A 335 -11.30 -14.47 -31.41
N VAL A 336 -11.68 -13.94 -30.24
CA VAL A 336 -12.67 -12.85 -30.12
C VAL A 336 -12.00 -11.50 -29.91
N ASN A 337 -10.95 -11.45 -29.09
CA ASN A 337 -10.42 -10.22 -28.52
C ASN A 337 -9.01 -9.89 -29.00
N THR A 338 -8.64 -8.61 -28.89
CA THR A 338 -7.31 -8.09 -29.25
C THR A 338 -6.41 -7.93 -28.02
N HIS A 339 -5.11 -7.82 -28.24
CA HIS A 339 -4.12 -7.59 -27.19
C HIS A 339 -4.33 -6.25 -26.44
N MET A 340 -5.15 -5.34 -26.98
CA MET A 340 -5.64 -4.14 -26.30
C MET A 340 -6.45 -4.43 -25.02
N VAL A 341 -7.11 -5.60 -24.87
CA VAL A 341 -7.78 -5.97 -23.61
C VAL A 341 -6.75 -6.11 -22.48
N MET A 342 -5.66 -6.84 -22.73
CA MET A 342 -4.54 -6.92 -21.79
C MET A 342 -3.97 -5.52 -21.51
N GLN A 343 -3.64 -4.78 -22.57
CA GLN A 343 -2.87 -3.56 -22.43
C GLN A 343 -3.64 -2.42 -21.74
N PHE A 344 -4.92 -2.25 -22.04
CA PHE A 344 -5.77 -1.30 -21.34
C PHE A 344 -6.06 -1.76 -19.90
N GLY A 345 -6.20 -3.06 -19.67
CA GLY A 345 -6.32 -3.62 -18.32
C GLY A 345 -5.13 -3.25 -17.44
N GLN A 346 -3.90 -3.34 -17.96
CA GLN A 346 -2.68 -2.88 -17.27
C GLN A 346 -2.68 -1.35 -17.07
N PHE A 347 -2.95 -0.57 -18.11
CA PHE A 347 -2.99 0.90 -18.03
C PHE A 347 -4.02 1.40 -17.00
N LEU A 348 -5.16 0.72 -16.90
CA LEU A 348 -6.22 1.00 -15.93
C LEU A 348 -5.90 0.47 -14.52
N ASP A 349 -5.20 -0.65 -14.36
CA ASP A 349 -4.66 -1.05 -13.04
C ASP A 349 -3.71 0.01 -12.52
N HIS A 350 -2.87 0.57 -13.39
CA HIS A 350 -1.91 1.62 -13.05
C HIS A 350 -2.58 2.98 -12.78
N ASP A 351 -3.89 3.12 -13.00
CA ASP A 351 -4.69 4.30 -12.65
C ASP A 351 -5.30 4.21 -11.25
N ILE A 352 -5.40 2.99 -10.69
CA ILE A 352 -6.16 2.73 -9.44
C ILE A 352 -5.43 1.86 -8.40
N THR A 353 -4.42 1.07 -8.77
CA THR A 353 -3.60 0.27 -7.83
C THR A 353 -2.10 0.48 -7.99
N LEU A 354 -1.41 0.75 -6.88
CA LEU A 354 0.03 0.68 -6.72
C LEU A 354 0.33 0.25 -5.28
N THR A 355 0.93 -0.93 -5.11
CA THR A 355 1.34 -1.42 -3.78
C THR A 355 2.85 -1.36 -3.65
N PRO A 356 3.40 -0.52 -2.78
CA PRO A 356 4.85 -0.46 -2.57
C PRO A 356 5.42 -1.63 -1.77
N ASN A 357 6.73 -1.74 -1.77
CA ASN A 357 7.50 -2.79 -1.10
C ASN A 357 8.77 -2.24 -0.42
N PHE A 358 9.36 -3.02 0.49
CA PHE A 358 10.46 -2.54 1.34
C PHE A 358 11.78 -2.26 0.60
N GLN A 359 11.92 -2.62 -0.69
CA GLN A 359 13.05 -2.17 -1.53
C GLN A 359 13.07 -0.63 -1.68
N GLU A 360 11.91 0.03 -1.66
CA GLU A 360 11.81 1.51 -1.67
C GLU A 360 12.35 2.15 -0.38
N GLU A 361 12.42 1.39 0.72
CA GLU A 361 13.07 1.79 1.99
C GLU A 361 14.52 1.29 2.07
N GLY A 362 15.07 0.76 0.98
CA GLY A 362 16.45 0.27 0.88
C GLY A 362 16.69 -1.16 1.36
N ILE A 363 15.64 -1.94 1.67
CA ILE A 363 15.78 -3.35 2.05
C ILE A 363 16.10 -4.20 0.83
N ILE A 364 17.31 -4.78 0.81
CA ILE A 364 17.75 -5.73 -0.20
C ILE A 364 17.54 -7.15 0.35
N CYS A 365 16.74 -7.96 -0.35
CA CYS A 365 16.56 -9.37 -0.04
C CYS A 365 17.43 -10.23 -0.98
N ASP A 366 18.26 -11.09 -0.39
CA ASP A 366 18.91 -12.23 -1.03
C ASP A 366 18.38 -13.55 -0.43
N CYS A 367 18.80 -14.71 -0.95
CA CYS A 367 18.31 -16.01 -0.47
C CYS A 367 18.76 -16.40 0.95
N ASP A 368 19.81 -15.76 1.50
CA ASP A 368 20.32 -16.01 2.86
C ASP A 368 19.74 -15.02 3.90
N SER A 369 18.97 -14.03 3.43
CA SER A 369 18.39 -12.96 4.24
C SER A 369 17.39 -13.48 5.29
N VAL A 370 17.67 -13.14 6.55
CA VAL A 370 16.84 -13.47 7.73
C VAL A 370 15.92 -12.33 8.19
N ASP A 371 15.80 -11.28 7.38
CA ASP A 371 14.96 -10.10 7.67
C ASP A 371 13.47 -10.42 7.48
N GLU A 372 12.60 -9.95 8.39
CA GLU A 372 11.16 -10.22 8.36
C GLU A 372 10.41 -9.52 7.20
N HIS A 373 11.08 -8.58 6.53
CA HIS A 373 10.63 -7.91 5.31
C HIS A 373 10.97 -8.72 4.05
N CYS A 374 11.76 -9.79 4.17
CA CYS A 374 12.05 -10.74 3.10
C CYS A 374 11.17 -11.99 3.24
N PHE A 375 10.55 -12.43 2.13
CA PHE A 375 9.70 -13.61 2.08
C PHE A 375 9.93 -14.38 0.77
N ASN A 376 11.21 -14.72 0.55
CA ASN A 376 11.74 -15.40 -0.63
C ASN A 376 10.96 -16.67 -1.01
N ILE A 377 10.94 -16.99 -2.30
CA ILE A 377 10.23 -18.15 -2.87
C ILE A 377 11.24 -19.31 -2.99
N PRO A 378 11.09 -20.43 -2.23
CA PRO A 378 12.02 -21.55 -2.34
C PRO A 378 11.91 -22.24 -3.70
N VAL A 379 13.04 -22.49 -4.37
CA VAL A 379 13.08 -23.16 -5.67
C VAL A 379 13.27 -24.68 -5.48
N PRO A 380 12.48 -25.54 -6.16
CA PRO A 380 12.71 -26.98 -6.15
C PRO A 380 14.09 -27.36 -6.73
N SER A 381 14.77 -28.34 -6.15
CA SER A 381 16.09 -28.81 -6.64
C SER A 381 16.03 -29.49 -8.03
N ASP A 382 14.84 -29.83 -8.49
CA ASP A 382 14.49 -30.40 -9.79
C ASP A 382 13.78 -29.38 -10.71
N ASP A 383 13.78 -28.09 -10.37
CA ASP A 383 13.20 -27.04 -11.21
C ASP A 383 13.96 -26.91 -12.54
N PRO A 384 13.27 -26.98 -13.70
CA PRO A 384 13.91 -27.07 -15.00
C PRO A 384 14.60 -25.78 -15.46
N ASP A 385 14.24 -24.63 -14.89
CA ASP A 385 14.77 -23.32 -15.28
C ASP A 385 15.66 -22.72 -14.19
N PHE A 386 15.24 -22.83 -12.92
CA PHE A 386 15.90 -22.17 -11.80
C PHE A 386 16.62 -23.11 -10.83
N GLY A 387 16.68 -24.42 -11.07
CA GLY A 387 17.25 -25.42 -10.12
C GLY A 387 18.73 -25.25 -9.73
N THR A 388 19.42 -24.24 -10.30
CA THR A 388 20.75 -23.79 -9.86
C THR A 388 20.73 -22.75 -8.73
N ARG A 389 19.55 -22.18 -8.42
CA ARG A 389 19.30 -21.17 -7.38
C ARG A 389 18.53 -21.82 -6.21
N PRO A 390 18.78 -21.45 -4.95
CA PRO A 390 18.00 -21.94 -3.81
C PRO A 390 16.63 -21.23 -3.67
N CYS A 391 16.51 -20.00 -4.17
CA CYS A 391 15.29 -19.21 -4.11
C CYS A 391 15.13 -18.27 -5.32
N LEU A 392 13.94 -17.67 -5.43
CA LEU A 392 13.74 -16.36 -6.07
C LEU A 392 13.53 -15.33 -4.96
N GLU A 393 14.17 -14.17 -5.09
CA GLU A 393 14.19 -13.12 -4.07
C GLU A 393 12.83 -12.40 -4.01
N PHE A 394 12.36 -12.05 -2.81
CA PHE A 394 11.05 -11.41 -2.64
C PHE A 394 11.02 -10.49 -1.42
N ALA A 395 10.94 -9.18 -1.67
CA ALA A 395 10.63 -8.18 -0.65
C ALA A 395 9.10 -8.07 -0.45
N ARG A 396 8.69 -8.02 0.81
CA ARG A 396 7.29 -7.88 1.25
C ARG A 396 6.76 -6.47 0.95
N SER A 397 5.44 -6.35 0.86
CA SER A 397 4.80 -5.06 0.64
C SER A 397 4.77 -4.23 1.91
N ARG A 398 4.94 -2.91 1.76
CA ARG A 398 4.95 -1.94 2.88
C ARG A 398 3.63 -1.99 3.63
N SER A 399 3.71 -1.85 4.95
CA SER A 399 2.56 -1.89 5.83
C SER A 399 2.22 -0.52 6.38
N CYS A 400 0.94 -0.17 6.37
CA CYS A 400 0.42 1.07 6.96
C CYS A 400 -0.28 0.81 8.31
N PRO A 401 -0.48 1.85 9.14
CA PRO A 401 -1.44 1.81 10.25
C PRO A 401 -2.85 1.41 9.78
N ASN A 402 -3.68 0.88 10.70
CA ASN A 402 -5.11 0.74 10.44
C ASN A 402 -5.80 2.11 10.52
N GLU A 403 -7.03 2.19 9.97
CA GLU A 403 -7.90 3.38 10.06
C GLU A 403 -8.03 3.87 11.52
N GLY A 404 -7.84 5.18 11.72
CA GLY A 404 -7.80 5.80 13.05
C GLY A 404 -6.57 5.41 13.90
N CYS A 405 -5.47 4.97 13.28
CA CYS A 405 -4.19 4.61 13.92
C CYS A 405 -4.28 3.51 14.98
N ARG A 406 -5.19 2.55 14.78
CA ARG A 406 -5.42 1.46 15.72
C ARG A 406 -4.44 0.30 15.49
N MET A 407 -3.98 -0.31 16.57
CA MET A 407 -3.29 -1.60 16.52
C MET A 407 -4.23 -2.68 15.96
N GLY A 408 -3.70 -3.61 15.18
CA GLY A 408 -4.50 -4.64 14.49
C GLY A 408 -3.67 -5.43 13.48
N ARG A 409 -4.36 -6.26 12.67
CA ARG A 409 -3.72 -7.10 11.63
C ARG A 409 -3.03 -6.23 10.56
N ARG A 410 -1.93 -6.72 9.99
CA ARG A 410 -1.12 -6.02 8.97
C ARG A 410 -1.96 -5.67 7.74
N GLN A 411 -2.04 -4.38 7.43
CA GLN A 411 -2.59 -3.86 6.18
C GLN A 411 -1.46 -3.43 5.24
N GLN A 412 -1.72 -3.53 3.95
CA GLN A 412 -0.92 -2.93 2.88
C GLN A 412 -1.69 -1.73 2.33
N LEU A 413 -0.97 -0.75 1.80
CA LEU A 413 -1.51 0.54 1.34
C LEU A 413 -1.55 0.67 -0.19
N ASN A 414 -2.40 1.56 -0.68
CA ASN A 414 -2.37 2.04 -2.05
C ASN A 414 -1.60 3.37 -2.11
N GLN A 415 -0.57 3.47 -2.93
CA GLN A 415 0.20 4.71 -3.12
C GLN A 415 -0.59 5.75 -3.93
N ILE A 416 -1.30 5.29 -4.97
CA ILE A 416 -2.08 6.16 -5.88
C ILE A 416 -3.55 6.29 -5.46
N THR A 417 -4.31 7.13 -6.16
CA THR A 417 -5.77 7.26 -5.97
C THR A 417 -6.48 5.92 -6.23
N ALA A 418 -7.68 5.74 -5.67
CA ALA A 418 -8.51 4.58 -5.99
C ALA A 418 -9.40 4.81 -7.24
N PHE A 419 -9.58 6.06 -7.64
CA PHE A 419 -10.55 6.46 -8.64
C PHE A 419 -10.00 6.30 -10.05
N VAL A 420 -10.86 5.90 -10.99
CA VAL A 420 -10.55 5.99 -12.43
C VAL A 420 -10.59 7.47 -12.82
N ASP A 421 -9.47 8.18 -12.63
CA ASP A 421 -9.37 9.63 -12.80
C ASP A 421 -8.13 10.12 -13.56
N ALA A 422 -7.48 9.19 -14.29
CA ALA A 422 -6.29 9.44 -15.09
C ALA A 422 -5.04 9.82 -14.24
N SER A 423 -4.97 9.39 -12.98
CA SER A 423 -3.78 9.50 -12.12
C SER A 423 -2.52 8.94 -12.81
N SER A 424 -2.65 7.87 -13.60
CA SER A 424 -1.60 7.29 -14.46
C SER A 424 -1.01 8.26 -15.50
N VAL A 425 -1.75 9.32 -15.83
CA VAL A 425 -1.35 10.39 -16.76
C VAL A 425 -0.88 11.64 -16.01
N TYR A 426 -1.52 11.96 -14.88
CA TYR A 426 -1.37 13.25 -14.18
C TYR A 426 -0.53 13.23 -12.89
N GLY A 427 -0.34 12.07 -12.26
CA GLY A 427 0.20 11.95 -10.91
C GLY A 427 -0.89 11.82 -9.86
N SER A 428 -0.49 11.41 -8.65
CA SER A 428 -1.34 11.27 -7.46
C SER A 428 -1.02 12.30 -6.36
N SER A 429 -0.10 13.22 -6.62
CA SER A 429 0.28 14.35 -5.77
C SER A 429 0.31 15.67 -6.55
N GLU A 430 0.20 16.80 -5.86
CA GLU A 430 0.23 18.11 -6.53
C GLU A 430 1.65 18.40 -7.06
N GLU A 431 2.66 17.83 -6.39
CA GLU A 431 4.06 17.80 -6.77
C GLU A 431 4.29 17.07 -8.10
N GLU A 432 3.69 15.89 -8.30
CA GLU A 432 3.75 15.16 -9.58
C GLU A 432 3.00 15.90 -10.70
N ILE A 433 1.81 16.45 -10.41
CA ILE A 433 1.06 17.26 -11.37
C ILE A 433 1.93 18.42 -11.87
N GLU A 434 2.52 19.22 -10.99
CA GLU A 434 3.36 20.36 -11.39
C GLU A 434 4.67 19.90 -12.05
N ALA A 435 5.24 18.77 -11.62
CA ALA A 435 6.39 18.15 -12.29
C ALA A 435 6.09 17.73 -13.74
N LEU A 436 4.84 17.43 -14.09
CA LEU A 436 4.42 17.01 -15.43
C LEU A 436 3.89 18.15 -16.32
N ARG A 437 3.61 19.35 -15.81
CA ARG A 437 2.98 20.46 -16.56
C ARG A 437 3.94 21.40 -17.31
N ASP A 438 3.63 21.69 -18.57
CA ASP A 438 4.38 22.65 -19.39
C ASP A 438 3.90 24.09 -19.15
N ARG A 439 4.38 24.69 -18.05
CA ARG A 439 4.26 26.13 -17.75
C ARG A 439 4.97 27.03 -18.79
N GLY A 440 5.79 26.47 -19.67
CA GLY A 440 6.65 27.19 -20.61
C GLY A 440 7.90 27.76 -19.95
N GLU A 441 8.64 28.63 -20.67
CA GLU A 441 9.68 29.42 -20.01
C GLU A 441 9.06 30.34 -18.94
N PRO A 442 9.73 30.54 -17.79
CA PRO A 442 9.26 31.40 -16.72
C PRO A 442 9.28 32.88 -17.16
N ARG A 443 8.19 33.31 -17.81
CA ARG A 443 7.94 34.71 -18.14
C ARG A 443 7.88 35.47 -16.82
N GLY A 444 8.82 36.40 -16.64
CA GLY A 444 9.09 37.04 -15.36
C GLY A 444 7.82 37.57 -14.69
N THR A 445 7.72 37.32 -13.37
CA THR A 445 6.57 37.59 -12.49
C THR A 445 5.63 38.66 -13.04
N SER A 446 4.42 38.26 -13.46
CA SER A 446 3.41 39.20 -13.94
C SER A 446 2.95 40.08 -12.78
N HIS A 447 3.64 41.21 -12.58
CA HIS A 447 3.30 42.19 -11.58
C HIS A 447 1.85 42.64 -11.78
N SER A 448 1.05 42.71 -10.70
CA SER A 448 -0.28 43.29 -10.83
C SER A 448 -0.16 44.79 -11.09
N GLU A 449 -0.78 45.24 -12.17
CA GLU A 449 -1.00 46.64 -12.44
C GLU A 449 -2.32 47.05 -11.79
N GLN A 450 -2.28 48.01 -10.86
CA GLN A 450 -3.48 48.71 -10.43
C GLN A 450 -3.64 50.00 -11.24
N ARG A 451 -4.80 50.17 -11.89
CA ARG A 451 -5.21 51.42 -12.55
C ARG A 451 -6.48 51.97 -11.89
N ARG A 452 -6.57 53.28 -11.76
CA ARG A 452 -7.70 54.00 -11.14
C ARG A 452 -8.08 55.20 -12.01
N VAL A 453 -9.37 55.40 -12.25
CA VAL A 453 -9.93 56.59 -12.93
C VAL A 453 -11.16 57.10 -12.16
N CYS A 454 -11.47 58.37 -12.30
CA CYS A 454 -12.56 59.03 -11.58
C CYS A 454 -13.94 58.77 -12.20
N GLU A 455 -15.00 59.05 -11.44
CA GLU A 455 -16.38 59.04 -11.97
C GLU A 455 -16.49 59.93 -13.22
N HIS A 456 -17.24 59.45 -14.23
CA HIS A 456 -17.34 59.99 -15.59
C HIS A 456 -16.12 59.82 -16.51
N GLU A 457 -14.99 59.31 -16.03
CA GLU A 457 -13.85 58.93 -16.89
C GLU A 457 -14.00 57.51 -17.47
N THR A 458 -13.09 57.12 -18.36
CA THR A 458 -13.05 55.75 -18.94
C THR A 458 -11.70 55.11 -18.65
N LEU A 459 -11.71 54.01 -17.90
CA LEU A 459 -10.52 53.21 -17.63
C LEU A 459 -10.19 52.41 -18.88
N SER A 460 -8.93 52.44 -19.33
CA SER A 460 -8.47 51.63 -20.46
C SER A 460 -7.27 50.78 -20.09
N ILE A 461 -7.33 49.51 -20.47
CA ILE A 461 -6.28 48.51 -20.25
C ILE A 461 -5.80 48.03 -21.62
N GLN A 462 -4.49 47.82 -21.75
CA GLN A 462 -3.83 47.32 -22.96
C GLN A 462 -2.66 46.47 -22.50
N CYS A 463 -2.65 45.19 -22.90
CA CYS A 463 -1.52 44.30 -22.68
C CYS A 463 -0.55 44.28 -23.87
N PRO A 464 0.72 43.84 -23.66
CA PRO A 464 1.67 43.57 -24.73
C PRO A 464 1.16 42.60 -25.79
N ALA A 465 1.73 42.64 -26.99
CA ALA A 465 1.37 41.71 -28.06
C ALA A 465 1.60 40.24 -27.65
N GLY A 466 0.60 39.39 -27.86
CA GLY A 466 0.62 37.99 -27.40
C GLY A 466 0.31 37.80 -25.91
N GLN A 467 -0.15 38.85 -25.23
CA GLN A 467 -0.69 38.81 -23.87
C GLN A 467 -2.13 39.34 -23.83
N GLN A 468 -2.85 38.96 -22.78
CA GLN A 468 -4.24 39.25 -22.49
C GLN A 468 -4.38 39.68 -21.02
N ILE A 469 -5.48 40.38 -20.75
CA ILE A 469 -5.83 40.94 -19.44
C ILE A 469 -6.46 39.85 -18.58
N ASN A 470 -5.91 39.63 -17.39
CA ASN A 470 -6.51 38.83 -16.33
C ASN A 470 -6.86 39.73 -15.14
N ILE A 471 -8.15 39.86 -14.80
CA ILE A 471 -8.65 40.77 -13.76
C ILE A 471 -8.52 40.12 -12.38
N VAL A 472 -7.64 40.67 -11.55
CA VAL A 472 -7.39 40.23 -10.16
C VAL A 472 -8.45 40.80 -9.22
N SER A 473 -8.77 42.08 -9.34
CA SER A 473 -9.82 42.73 -8.55
C SER A 473 -10.39 43.96 -9.28
N ALA A 474 -11.64 44.34 -8.99
CA ALA A 474 -12.18 45.61 -9.47
C ALA A 474 -13.22 46.19 -8.50
N GLN A 475 -13.21 47.51 -8.36
CA GLN A 475 -14.04 48.27 -7.45
C GLN A 475 -14.49 49.60 -8.08
N TYR A 476 -15.79 49.76 -8.32
CA TYR A 476 -16.41 51.08 -8.47
C TYR A 476 -16.99 51.55 -7.13
N GLY A 477 -16.69 52.78 -6.73
CA GLY A 477 -17.15 53.33 -5.45
C GLY A 477 -16.20 54.40 -4.90
N ARG A 478 -16.13 54.52 -3.58
CA ARG A 478 -15.09 55.31 -2.89
C ARG A 478 -14.67 54.59 -1.61
N THR A 479 -13.36 54.32 -1.52
CA THR A 479 -12.72 53.65 -0.37
C THR A 479 -11.71 54.54 0.36
N SER A 480 -11.43 55.74 -0.19
CA SER A 480 -10.51 56.74 0.35
C SER A 480 -10.93 58.15 -0.09
N ASP A 481 -10.57 59.16 0.68
CA ASP A 481 -10.69 60.59 0.35
C ASP A 481 -9.53 61.12 -0.51
N GLN A 482 -8.39 60.42 -0.54
CA GLN A 482 -7.14 60.89 -1.16
C GLN A 482 -7.14 60.92 -2.70
N PHE A 483 -8.04 60.17 -3.34
CA PHE A 483 -8.09 60.02 -4.80
C PHE A 483 -9.33 60.67 -5.40
N CYS A 484 -9.23 61.19 -6.62
CA CYS A 484 -10.33 61.83 -7.37
C CYS A 484 -11.04 62.94 -6.56
N PRO A 485 -10.51 64.18 -6.52
CA PRO A 485 -11.07 65.26 -5.71
C PRO A 485 -12.51 65.59 -6.13
N GLY A 486 -13.42 65.59 -5.16
CA GLY A 486 -14.86 65.78 -5.38
C GLY A 486 -15.64 65.72 -4.07
N ALA A 487 -16.97 65.63 -4.14
CA ALA A 487 -17.81 65.49 -2.96
C ALA A 487 -17.63 64.11 -2.30
N VAL A 488 -17.43 64.07 -0.98
CA VAL A 488 -17.29 62.84 -0.20
C VAL A 488 -18.25 62.88 0.98
N HIS A 489 -19.28 62.03 0.93
CA HIS A 489 -20.20 61.80 2.06
C HIS A 489 -19.96 60.44 2.75
N SER A 490 -19.31 59.49 2.07
CA SER A 490 -18.82 58.22 2.65
C SER A 490 -17.52 57.78 1.99
N THR A 491 -16.66 57.11 2.76
CA THR A 491 -15.54 56.27 2.27
C THR A 491 -15.78 54.78 2.51
N ASP A 492 -16.93 54.41 3.06
CA ASP A 492 -17.50 53.06 2.91
C ASP A 492 -18.52 53.11 1.77
N CYS A 493 -18.02 52.91 0.56
CA CYS A 493 -18.81 52.90 -0.67
C CYS A 493 -18.23 51.95 -1.70
N ARG A 494 -18.97 50.88 -2.02
CA ARG A 494 -18.54 49.82 -2.94
C ARG A 494 -19.74 49.28 -3.72
N SER A 495 -19.69 49.26 -5.05
CA SER A 495 -20.69 48.53 -5.84
C SER A 495 -20.37 47.03 -5.88
N ALA A 496 -21.36 46.19 -5.58
CA ALA A 496 -21.20 44.74 -5.48
C ALA A 496 -20.99 44.03 -6.83
N ASN A 497 -21.33 44.67 -7.97
CA ASN A 497 -21.16 44.08 -9.30
C ASN A 497 -19.83 44.46 -9.99
N SER A 498 -18.97 45.24 -9.33
CA SER A 498 -17.77 45.86 -9.92
C SER A 498 -16.86 44.86 -10.65
N LEU A 499 -16.55 43.73 -10.00
CA LEU A 499 -15.72 42.67 -10.60
C LEU A 499 -16.39 42.06 -11.82
N ALA A 500 -17.63 41.57 -11.69
CA ALA A 500 -18.35 40.91 -12.79
C ALA A 500 -18.47 41.79 -14.04
N VAL A 501 -18.71 43.10 -13.88
CA VAL A 501 -18.82 44.04 -15.00
C VAL A 501 -17.47 44.28 -15.69
N VAL A 502 -16.38 44.40 -14.93
CA VAL A 502 -15.03 44.58 -15.49
C VAL A 502 -14.51 43.29 -16.13
N THR A 503 -14.66 42.15 -15.47
CA THR A 503 -14.30 40.82 -16.01
C THR A 503 -15.03 40.59 -17.35
N ALA A 504 -16.35 40.79 -17.41
CA ALA A 504 -17.12 40.63 -18.65
C ALA A 504 -16.75 41.64 -19.77
N SER A 505 -16.04 42.72 -19.45
CA SER A 505 -15.60 43.74 -20.42
C SER A 505 -14.13 43.61 -20.83
N CYS A 506 -13.31 42.88 -20.07
CA CYS A 506 -11.84 42.92 -20.17
C CYS A 506 -11.13 41.56 -20.12
N GLN A 507 -11.70 40.54 -19.47
CA GLN A 507 -11.02 39.26 -19.29
C GLN A 507 -10.68 38.62 -20.65
N GLY A 508 -9.44 38.17 -20.81
CA GLY A 508 -8.96 37.54 -22.06
C GLY A 508 -8.80 38.49 -23.25
N GLN A 509 -9.11 39.78 -23.10
CA GLN A 509 -8.89 40.75 -24.16
C GLN A 509 -7.42 41.20 -24.17
N SER A 510 -6.88 41.52 -25.34
CA SER A 510 -5.59 42.22 -25.43
C SER A 510 -5.73 43.70 -25.04
N ALA A 511 -6.93 44.27 -25.17
CA ALA A 511 -7.28 45.64 -24.81
C ALA A 511 -8.76 45.77 -24.41
N CYS A 512 -9.08 46.64 -23.47
CA CYS A 512 -10.46 46.97 -23.11
C CYS A 512 -10.62 48.42 -22.63
N SER A 513 -11.87 48.91 -22.62
CA SER A 513 -12.24 50.21 -22.04
C SER A 513 -13.56 50.10 -21.27
N VAL A 514 -13.61 50.65 -20.05
CA VAL A 514 -14.78 50.60 -19.16
C VAL A 514 -15.08 51.99 -18.58
N ALA A 515 -16.31 52.47 -18.77
CA ALA A 515 -16.73 53.80 -18.32
C ALA A 515 -17.13 53.80 -16.84
N ALA A 516 -16.44 54.60 -16.03
CA ALA A 516 -16.60 54.68 -14.57
C ALA A 516 -17.85 55.48 -14.18
N SER A 517 -19.04 54.89 -14.35
CA SER A 517 -20.31 55.60 -14.26
C SER A 517 -21.43 54.82 -13.57
N ASN A 518 -22.37 55.56 -12.95
CA ASN A 518 -23.57 54.99 -12.32
C ASN A 518 -24.47 54.22 -13.30
N SER A 519 -24.41 54.56 -14.59
CA SER A 519 -25.09 53.84 -15.68
C SER A 519 -24.50 52.45 -15.97
N VAL A 520 -23.26 52.18 -15.54
CA VAL A 520 -22.56 50.89 -15.73
C VAL A 520 -22.55 50.07 -14.43
N PHE A 521 -22.31 50.71 -13.29
CA PHE A 521 -22.10 50.04 -12.00
C PHE A 521 -23.22 50.25 -10.95
N GLY A 522 -24.24 51.05 -11.27
CA GLY A 522 -25.14 51.62 -10.26
C GLY A 522 -24.48 52.75 -9.45
N ASP A 523 -25.25 53.47 -8.65
CA ASP A 523 -24.73 54.48 -7.70
C ASP A 523 -24.70 53.91 -6.27
N PRO A 524 -23.59 53.28 -5.82
CA PRO A 524 -23.49 52.68 -4.48
C PRO A 524 -23.45 53.70 -3.34
N CYS A 525 -23.27 55.00 -3.62
CA CYS A 525 -23.27 56.04 -2.59
C CYS A 525 -23.66 57.41 -3.14
N HIS A 526 -24.98 57.69 -3.11
CA HIS A 526 -25.54 58.97 -3.55
C HIS A 526 -24.78 60.19 -3.02
N ARG A 527 -24.54 61.15 -3.93
CA ARG A 527 -23.80 62.41 -3.71
C ARG A 527 -22.31 62.26 -3.41
N THR A 528 -21.77 61.05 -3.29
CA THR A 528 -20.32 60.83 -3.23
C THR A 528 -19.77 60.62 -4.64
N TYR A 529 -18.71 61.36 -4.97
CA TYR A 529 -17.99 61.26 -6.22
C TYR A 529 -17.06 60.04 -6.18
N LYS A 530 -17.20 59.12 -7.11
CA LYS A 530 -16.59 57.79 -7.07
C LYS A 530 -15.34 57.70 -7.95
N TYR A 531 -14.71 56.53 -7.94
CA TYR A 531 -13.70 56.10 -8.90
C TYR A 531 -13.91 54.63 -9.26
N LEU A 532 -13.44 54.23 -10.44
CA LEU A 532 -13.21 52.84 -10.80
C LEU A 532 -11.74 52.52 -10.57
N GLU A 533 -11.49 51.48 -9.76
CA GLU A 533 -10.18 50.89 -9.50
C GLU A 533 -10.19 49.46 -10.04
N VAL A 534 -9.16 49.09 -10.79
CA VAL A 534 -8.99 47.74 -11.36
C VAL A 534 -7.55 47.30 -11.15
N GLU A 535 -7.38 46.12 -10.59
CA GLU A 535 -6.12 45.40 -10.52
C GLU A 535 -6.15 44.24 -11.52
N PHE A 536 -5.11 44.11 -12.33
CA PHE A 536 -5.01 43.09 -13.36
C PHE A 536 -3.57 42.67 -13.59
N THR A 537 -3.36 41.52 -14.24
CA THR A 537 -2.07 41.13 -14.81
C THR A 537 -2.19 41.02 -16.32
N CYS A 538 -1.06 41.16 -17.02
CA CYS A 538 -0.94 40.77 -18.42
C CYS A 538 -0.18 39.45 -18.50
N SER A 539 -0.80 38.44 -19.12
CA SER A 539 -0.26 37.09 -19.28
C SER A 539 -0.62 36.54 -20.65
N ALA A 540 0.08 35.51 -21.14
CA ALA A 540 -0.39 34.80 -22.34
C ALA A 540 -1.58 33.90 -21.96
N PRO A 541 -2.52 33.61 -22.90
CA PRO A 541 -3.60 32.67 -22.65
C PRO A 541 -3.07 31.34 -22.12
N GLY A 542 -3.82 30.71 -21.21
CA GLY A 542 -3.46 29.42 -20.64
C GLY A 542 -3.25 28.38 -21.73
N ARG A 543 -2.16 27.61 -21.65
CA ARG A 543 -1.92 26.49 -22.58
C ARG A 543 -2.40 25.18 -21.98
N GLY A 544 -2.26 25.03 -20.66
CA GLY A 544 -2.73 23.91 -19.86
C GLY A 544 -2.19 22.56 -20.34
N LEU A 545 -0.92 22.51 -20.78
CA LEU A 545 -0.31 21.35 -21.41
C LEU A 545 0.48 20.48 -20.42
N LEU A 546 0.65 19.21 -20.77
CA LEU A 546 1.69 18.34 -20.23
C LEU A 546 3.01 18.57 -20.98
N LYS A 547 4.13 18.49 -20.26
CA LYS A 547 5.49 18.45 -20.82
C LYS A 547 5.59 17.29 -21.79
N SER A 548 6.19 17.51 -22.94
CA SER A 548 6.37 16.48 -23.96
C SER A 548 7.73 16.63 -24.64
N ARG A 549 8.11 15.63 -25.43
CA ARG A 549 9.33 15.68 -26.25
C ARG A 549 8.97 15.72 -27.74
N PRO A 550 9.56 16.64 -28.54
CA PRO A 550 9.46 16.58 -29.99
C PRO A 550 9.93 15.23 -30.52
N ASN A 551 9.33 14.74 -31.61
CA ASN A 551 9.80 13.50 -32.24
C ASN A 551 11.20 13.73 -32.85
N PRO A 552 12.24 12.97 -32.43
CA PRO A 552 13.62 13.24 -32.82
C PRO A 552 13.96 12.86 -34.27
N ALA A 553 13.08 12.14 -34.97
CA ALA A 553 13.25 11.79 -36.37
C ALA A 553 12.53 12.74 -37.34
N ASP A 554 11.44 13.38 -36.91
CA ASP A 554 10.63 14.27 -37.74
C ASP A 554 9.80 15.22 -36.87
N ALA A 555 10.06 16.52 -36.95
CA ALA A 555 9.37 17.55 -36.17
C ALA A 555 7.87 17.71 -36.52
N ASN A 556 7.40 17.09 -37.61
CA ASN A 556 5.98 17.08 -38.00
C ASN A 556 5.19 15.91 -37.39
N LYS A 557 5.87 14.93 -36.78
CA LYS A 557 5.23 13.80 -36.09
C LYS A 557 4.84 14.13 -34.66
N LYS A 558 3.89 13.37 -34.12
CA LYS A 558 3.35 13.59 -32.77
C LYS A 558 4.41 13.39 -31.69
N GLU A 559 4.26 14.20 -30.65
CA GLU A 559 5.12 14.26 -29.47
C GLU A 559 5.23 12.93 -28.72
N PHE A 560 6.34 12.74 -28.00
CA PHE A 560 6.54 11.66 -27.03
C PHE A 560 6.29 12.17 -25.60
N LEU A 561 6.18 11.24 -24.65
CA LEU A 561 6.25 11.52 -23.22
C LEU A 561 7.47 12.41 -22.88
N PRO A 562 7.42 13.19 -21.79
CA PRO A 562 8.62 13.73 -21.17
C PRO A 562 9.48 12.57 -20.67
N GLY A 563 10.73 12.83 -20.26
CA GLY A 563 11.61 11.79 -19.75
C GLY A 563 12.10 12.07 -18.33
N ALA A 564 12.46 10.98 -17.66
CA ALA A 564 12.72 10.97 -16.22
C ALA A 564 13.78 12.00 -15.82
N MET A 565 13.36 12.96 -14.99
CA MET A 565 14.26 13.85 -14.24
C MET A 565 14.29 13.52 -12.74
N ALA A 566 13.66 12.41 -12.34
CA ALA A 566 13.52 11.95 -10.97
C ALA A 566 13.95 10.46 -10.84
N GLU A 567 14.40 10.09 -9.66
CA GLU A 567 14.70 8.71 -9.27
C GLU A 567 13.41 7.86 -9.23
N GLY A 568 13.49 6.55 -9.48
CA GLY A 568 12.35 5.63 -9.43
C GLY A 568 11.62 5.38 -10.76
N PHE A 569 11.96 6.10 -11.84
CA PHE A 569 11.49 5.83 -13.21
C PHE A 569 12.48 4.92 -13.99
N ASP A 570 13.07 3.94 -13.30
CA ASP A 570 14.31 3.28 -13.72
C ASP A 570 14.23 2.56 -15.07
N CYS A 571 15.27 2.76 -15.88
CA CYS A 571 15.66 1.88 -16.97
C CYS A 571 17.11 1.41 -16.72
N PRO A 572 17.45 0.14 -17.04
CA PRO A 572 18.84 -0.33 -16.96
C PRO A 572 19.83 0.59 -17.68
N ALA A 573 21.05 0.71 -17.15
CA ALA A 573 22.04 1.73 -17.48
C ALA A 573 22.59 1.74 -18.93
N PHE A 574 22.03 0.92 -19.84
CA PHE A 574 22.45 0.80 -21.23
C PHE A 574 22.12 2.01 -22.13
N THR A 575 21.19 2.88 -21.73
CA THR A 575 20.69 3.98 -22.59
C THR A 575 20.77 5.38 -21.97
N GLY A 576 21.07 5.50 -20.67
CA GLY A 576 21.21 6.79 -19.96
C GLY A 576 19.87 7.46 -19.61
N PRO A 577 19.85 8.37 -18.60
CA PRO A 577 18.62 8.87 -17.98
C PRO A 577 17.73 9.64 -18.96
N GLU A 578 18.32 10.30 -19.96
CA GLU A 578 17.55 11.02 -21.00
C GLU A 578 16.64 10.11 -21.84
N THR A 579 16.72 8.78 -21.74
CA THR A 579 15.89 7.85 -22.53
C THR A 579 14.67 7.27 -21.81
N CYS A 580 14.62 7.26 -20.48
CA CYS A 580 13.41 6.83 -19.76
C CYS A 580 12.27 7.82 -19.98
N SER A 581 11.03 7.34 -20.01
CA SER A 581 9.83 8.18 -20.04
C SER A 581 9.37 8.54 -18.63
N GLN A 582 8.64 9.65 -18.48
CA GLN A 582 7.99 10.07 -17.25
C GLN A 582 6.49 10.28 -17.53
N ALA A 583 5.64 9.89 -16.58
CA ALA A 583 4.18 10.05 -16.60
C ALA A 583 3.67 10.12 -15.15
N GLY A 584 2.35 10.04 -14.95
CA GLY A 584 1.72 10.04 -13.64
C GLY A 584 1.88 8.75 -12.81
N ASP A 585 2.30 7.65 -13.43
CA ASP A 585 2.66 6.39 -12.76
C ASP A 585 4.11 6.01 -13.05
N VAL A 586 4.84 5.58 -12.02
CA VAL A 586 6.27 5.24 -12.07
C VAL A 586 6.58 4.03 -12.96
N ARG A 587 5.62 3.12 -13.16
CA ARG A 587 5.80 1.89 -13.96
C ARG A 587 5.64 2.14 -15.46
N VAL A 588 5.50 3.38 -15.93
CA VAL A 588 5.35 3.76 -17.36
C VAL A 588 6.40 3.14 -18.30
N ASN A 589 7.61 2.85 -17.80
CA ASN A 589 8.69 2.22 -18.57
C ASN A 589 8.68 0.68 -18.52
N GLU A 590 7.83 0.04 -17.72
CA GLU A 590 7.86 -1.41 -17.44
C GLU A 590 7.88 -2.25 -18.73
N GLN A 591 7.01 -1.94 -19.70
CA GLN A 591 7.10 -2.51 -21.04
C GLN A 591 6.54 -1.55 -22.14
N PRO A 592 6.97 -1.68 -23.41
CA PRO A 592 6.80 -0.61 -24.40
C PRO A 592 5.37 -0.38 -24.91
N GLY A 593 4.48 -1.37 -24.78
CA GLY A 593 3.05 -1.18 -25.04
C GLY A 593 2.38 -0.30 -23.98
N LEU A 594 2.77 -0.43 -22.71
CA LEU A 594 2.31 0.45 -21.63
C LEU A 594 2.79 1.88 -21.87
N THR A 595 4.08 2.07 -22.14
CA THR A 595 4.64 3.39 -22.49
C THR A 595 3.93 4.02 -23.69
N SER A 596 3.48 3.20 -24.65
CA SER A 596 2.69 3.65 -25.81
C SER A 596 1.27 4.11 -25.42
N MET A 597 0.64 3.50 -24.41
CA MET A 597 -0.65 3.98 -23.86
C MET A 597 -0.51 5.31 -23.13
N HIS A 598 0.47 5.46 -22.22
CA HIS A 598 0.72 6.76 -21.58
C HIS A 598 1.03 7.84 -22.64
N THR A 599 1.79 7.49 -23.69
CA THR A 599 2.06 8.40 -24.83
C THR A 599 0.78 8.86 -25.52
N VAL A 600 -0.19 7.96 -25.78
CA VAL A 600 -1.42 8.33 -26.50
C VAL A 600 -2.37 9.18 -25.66
N PHE A 601 -2.45 8.94 -24.35
CA PHE A 601 -3.25 9.77 -23.43
C PHE A 601 -2.63 11.15 -23.15
N LEU A 602 -1.29 11.26 -23.10
CA LEU A 602 -0.62 12.56 -23.06
C LEU A 602 -0.88 13.38 -24.34
N ARG A 603 -0.84 12.73 -25.51
CA ARG A 603 -1.20 13.37 -26.78
C ARG A 603 -2.66 13.84 -26.79
N GLU A 604 -3.58 13.05 -26.26
CA GLU A 604 -5.01 13.41 -26.18
C GLU A 604 -5.25 14.61 -25.27
N HIS A 605 -4.60 14.66 -24.09
CA HIS A 605 -4.61 15.85 -23.23
C HIS A 605 -4.06 17.07 -23.99
N ASN A 606 -2.86 16.97 -24.57
CA ASN A 606 -2.25 18.07 -25.32
C ASN A 606 -3.06 18.45 -26.60
N ARG A 607 -3.90 17.57 -27.14
CA ARG A 607 -4.84 17.87 -28.23
C ARG A 607 -6.05 18.67 -27.74
N ILE A 608 -6.67 18.25 -26.63
CA ILE A 608 -7.85 18.91 -26.04
C ILE A 608 -7.46 20.28 -25.46
N ALA A 609 -6.39 20.36 -24.68
CA ALA A 609 -5.92 21.59 -24.04
C ALA A 609 -5.65 22.72 -25.05
N ARG A 610 -4.95 22.41 -26.17
CA ARG A 610 -4.75 23.35 -27.29
C ARG A 610 -6.08 23.89 -27.82
N ARG A 611 -7.08 23.01 -28.00
CA ARG A 611 -8.39 23.41 -28.55
C ARG A 611 -9.26 24.20 -27.54
N LEU A 612 -9.15 23.90 -26.25
CA LEU A 612 -9.82 24.69 -25.20
C LEU A 612 -9.19 26.08 -25.04
N SER A 613 -7.86 26.19 -25.13
CA SER A 613 -7.13 27.47 -25.19
C SER A 613 -7.54 28.34 -26.40
N GLU A 614 -7.80 27.72 -27.56
CA GLU A 614 -8.35 28.41 -28.75
C GLU A 614 -9.80 28.88 -28.57
N LEU A 615 -10.66 28.06 -27.94
CA LEU A 615 -12.09 28.34 -27.76
C LEU A 615 -12.34 29.36 -26.65
N ASN A 616 -11.56 29.28 -25.57
CA ASN A 616 -11.65 30.11 -24.37
C ASN A 616 -10.31 30.81 -24.11
N PRO A 617 -9.89 31.79 -24.93
CA PRO A 617 -8.61 32.48 -24.73
C PRO A 617 -8.48 33.10 -23.34
N HIS A 618 -9.62 33.48 -22.75
CA HIS A 618 -9.75 34.12 -21.44
C HIS A 618 -9.47 33.20 -20.23
N TRP A 619 -9.31 31.89 -20.45
CA TRP A 619 -8.90 30.93 -19.42
C TRP A 619 -7.39 31.01 -19.14
N ASP A 620 -7.01 30.90 -17.88
CA ASP A 620 -5.61 30.75 -17.47
C ASP A 620 -5.11 29.30 -17.60
N ASP A 621 -3.82 29.10 -17.33
CA ASP A 621 -3.15 27.82 -17.53
C ASP A 621 -3.69 26.72 -16.61
N ASP A 622 -4.15 27.07 -15.40
CA ASP A 622 -4.76 26.12 -14.46
C ASP A 622 -6.17 25.74 -14.90
N ARG A 623 -7.00 26.68 -15.34
CA ARG A 623 -8.34 26.40 -15.88
C ARG A 623 -8.29 25.49 -17.11
N VAL A 624 -7.41 25.78 -18.08
CA VAL A 624 -7.24 24.92 -19.27
C VAL A 624 -6.74 23.53 -18.86
N PHE A 625 -5.75 23.43 -17.96
CA PHE A 625 -5.20 22.15 -17.52
C PHE A 625 -6.24 21.29 -16.78
N PHE A 626 -6.93 21.84 -15.77
CA PHE A 626 -7.83 21.08 -14.91
C PHE A 626 -9.14 20.68 -15.62
N GLU A 627 -9.71 21.51 -16.49
CA GLU A 627 -10.85 21.09 -17.32
C GLU A 627 -10.41 20.02 -18.34
N THR A 628 -9.20 20.10 -18.90
CA THR A 628 -8.66 19.03 -19.75
C THR A 628 -8.44 17.72 -18.96
N ARG A 629 -7.86 17.78 -17.75
CA ARG A 629 -7.71 16.60 -16.86
C ARG A 629 -9.06 15.95 -16.55
N LYS A 630 -10.08 16.76 -16.26
CA LYS A 630 -11.46 16.33 -16.01
C LYS A 630 -12.09 15.65 -17.24
N ILE A 631 -11.93 16.22 -18.44
CA ILE A 631 -12.39 15.59 -19.68
C ILE A 631 -11.67 14.26 -19.92
N VAL A 632 -10.33 14.22 -19.83
CA VAL A 632 -9.55 12.98 -20.06
C VAL A 632 -9.89 11.91 -19.03
N GLY A 633 -10.08 12.25 -17.76
CA GLY A 633 -10.60 11.33 -16.74
C GLY A 633 -11.97 10.78 -17.11
N ALA A 634 -12.88 11.61 -17.60
CA ALA A 634 -14.18 11.16 -18.12
C ALA A 634 -14.06 10.26 -19.36
N LEU A 635 -13.07 10.48 -20.24
CA LEU A 635 -12.78 9.57 -21.36
C LEU A 635 -12.24 8.21 -20.86
N THR A 636 -11.39 8.19 -19.83
CA THR A 636 -10.92 6.96 -19.20
C THR A 636 -12.10 6.21 -18.55
N GLN A 637 -13.02 6.90 -17.86
CA GLN A 637 -14.24 6.30 -17.31
C GLN A 637 -15.17 5.76 -18.41
N MET A 638 -15.39 6.52 -19.50
CA MET A 638 -16.18 6.10 -20.66
C MET A 638 -15.62 4.83 -21.31
N ASN A 639 -14.33 4.81 -21.65
CA ASN A 639 -13.68 3.63 -22.24
C ASN A 639 -13.70 2.43 -21.28
N THR A 640 -13.52 2.66 -19.98
CA THR A 640 -13.55 1.60 -18.96
C THR A 640 -14.91 0.92 -18.87
N TYR A 641 -15.99 1.67 -18.62
CA TYR A 641 -17.31 1.08 -18.35
C TYR A 641 -18.14 0.84 -19.61
N GLY A 642 -17.85 1.58 -20.70
CA GLY A 642 -18.55 1.48 -21.98
C GLY A 642 -17.96 0.45 -22.95
N GLU A 643 -16.64 0.26 -22.94
CA GLU A 643 -15.96 -0.67 -23.87
C GLU A 643 -15.27 -1.84 -23.15
N PHE A 644 -14.38 -1.57 -22.18
CA PHE A 644 -13.50 -2.58 -21.59
C PHE A 644 -14.22 -3.56 -20.64
N LEU A 645 -14.90 -3.08 -19.59
CA LEU A 645 -15.59 -3.93 -18.62
C LEU A 645 -16.64 -4.88 -19.26
N PRO A 646 -17.43 -4.48 -20.28
CA PRO A 646 -18.26 -5.41 -21.05
C PRO A 646 -17.53 -6.61 -21.65
N ARG A 647 -16.24 -6.47 -21.99
CA ARG A 647 -15.40 -7.54 -22.59
C ARG A 647 -14.74 -8.40 -21.53
N VAL A 648 -14.49 -7.86 -20.34
CA VAL A 648 -13.94 -8.60 -19.19
C VAL A 648 -15.03 -9.39 -18.46
N LEU A 649 -16.13 -8.73 -18.10
CA LEU A 649 -17.14 -9.25 -17.17
C LEU A 649 -18.30 -10.01 -17.84
N GLY A 650 -18.53 -9.77 -19.14
CA GLY A 650 -19.72 -10.27 -19.83
C GLY A 650 -21.04 -9.63 -19.35
N PRO A 651 -22.16 -9.87 -20.05
CA PRO A 651 -23.43 -9.20 -19.81
C PRO A 651 -24.02 -9.47 -18.41
N ASP A 652 -23.92 -10.69 -17.90
CA ASP A 652 -24.57 -11.10 -16.66
C ASP A 652 -23.97 -10.39 -15.43
N ALA A 653 -22.64 -10.25 -15.37
CA ALA A 653 -21.98 -9.51 -14.30
C ALA A 653 -22.12 -7.99 -14.48
N MET A 654 -22.06 -7.46 -15.72
CA MET A 654 -22.34 -6.04 -16.00
C MET A 654 -23.75 -5.63 -15.52
N ALA A 655 -24.75 -6.50 -15.71
CA ALA A 655 -26.11 -6.30 -15.22
C ALA A 655 -26.20 -6.43 -13.69
N THR A 656 -25.64 -7.50 -13.12
CA THR A 656 -25.63 -7.80 -11.67
C THR A 656 -24.99 -6.68 -10.84
N PHE A 657 -23.92 -6.08 -11.35
CA PHE A 657 -23.19 -5.00 -10.67
C PHE A 657 -23.60 -3.59 -11.15
N HIS A 658 -24.62 -3.47 -12.01
CA HIS A 658 -25.13 -2.19 -12.54
C HIS A 658 -24.03 -1.30 -13.15
N LEU A 659 -23.16 -1.90 -13.96
CA LEU A 659 -21.97 -1.25 -14.53
C LEU A 659 -22.23 -0.62 -15.91
N THR A 660 -23.35 -0.93 -16.55
CA THR A 660 -23.74 -0.37 -17.85
C THR A 660 -23.97 1.14 -17.76
N LEU A 661 -23.40 1.90 -18.70
CA LEU A 661 -23.56 3.34 -18.83
C LEU A 661 -24.96 3.73 -19.31
N ALA A 662 -25.45 4.90 -18.89
CA ALA A 662 -26.71 5.44 -19.41
C ALA A 662 -26.50 6.00 -20.82
N GLN A 663 -27.51 5.84 -21.69
CA GLN A 663 -27.46 6.32 -23.08
C GLN A 663 -27.79 7.82 -23.19
N SER A 664 -28.55 8.33 -22.22
CA SER A 664 -28.99 9.71 -22.05
C SER A 664 -29.36 9.89 -20.58
N GLY A 665 -29.44 11.11 -20.08
CA GLY A 665 -29.67 11.38 -18.65
C GLY A 665 -28.36 11.46 -17.87
N PHE A 666 -28.40 12.15 -16.74
CA PHE A 666 -27.38 12.03 -15.69
C PHE A 666 -27.55 10.73 -14.87
N PHE A 667 -26.45 10.24 -14.30
CA PHE A 667 -26.47 9.16 -13.32
C PHE A 667 -26.89 9.71 -11.95
N SER A 668 -27.93 9.10 -11.37
CA SER A 668 -28.46 9.44 -10.05
C SER A 668 -28.08 8.42 -8.97
N GLY A 669 -27.01 7.65 -9.19
CA GLY A 669 -26.60 6.52 -8.34
C GLY A 669 -25.35 6.76 -7.50
N TYR A 670 -24.88 8.01 -7.40
CA TYR A 670 -23.84 8.40 -6.44
C TYR A 670 -24.38 8.25 -5.01
N ASP A 671 -23.60 7.60 -4.14
CA ASP A 671 -23.96 7.28 -2.77
C ASP A 671 -22.77 7.55 -1.83
N PRO A 672 -22.83 8.58 -0.97
CA PRO A 672 -21.73 8.92 -0.06
C PRO A 672 -21.53 7.89 1.07
N SER A 673 -22.40 6.89 1.23
CA SER A 673 -22.17 5.77 2.14
C SER A 673 -21.34 4.64 1.53
N VAL A 674 -21.13 4.64 0.20
CA VAL A 674 -20.27 3.68 -0.49
C VAL A 674 -18.80 4.07 -0.30
N ASN A 675 -17.96 3.08 0.03
CA ASN A 675 -16.52 3.25 0.21
C ASN A 675 -15.75 2.82 -1.06
N PRO A 676 -15.29 3.76 -1.90
CA PRO A 676 -14.60 3.45 -3.17
C PRO A 676 -13.18 2.90 -3.00
N THR A 677 -12.58 2.89 -1.81
CA THR A 677 -11.20 2.42 -1.60
C THR A 677 -10.99 1.03 -2.18
N ILE A 678 -9.92 0.85 -2.97
CA ILE A 678 -9.57 -0.43 -3.58
C ILE A 678 -9.47 -1.53 -2.52
N SER A 679 -10.08 -2.67 -2.82
CA SER A 679 -10.02 -3.84 -1.97
C SER A 679 -8.72 -4.62 -2.18
N ASN A 680 -8.14 -5.11 -1.09
CA ASN A 680 -6.83 -5.79 -1.12
C ASN A 680 -6.86 -7.00 -2.07
N VAL A 681 -7.99 -7.71 -2.13
CA VAL A 681 -8.23 -8.86 -3.01
C VAL A 681 -8.26 -8.51 -4.50
N PHE A 682 -8.69 -7.29 -4.85
CA PHE A 682 -8.70 -6.81 -6.22
C PHE A 682 -7.27 -6.57 -6.72
N ALA A 683 -6.53 -5.66 -6.07
CA ALA A 683 -5.16 -5.28 -6.46
C ALA A 683 -4.15 -6.43 -6.37
N THR A 684 -4.36 -7.37 -5.44
CA THR A 684 -3.36 -8.42 -5.15
C THR A 684 -3.61 -9.73 -5.92
N ALA A 685 -4.84 -9.96 -6.41
CA ALA A 685 -5.17 -11.23 -7.08
C ALA A 685 -6.17 -11.08 -8.23
N ALA A 686 -7.37 -10.56 -7.99
CA ALA A 686 -8.45 -10.65 -8.98
C ALA A 686 -8.18 -9.81 -10.24
N TYR A 687 -7.67 -8.59 -10.09
CA TYR A 687 -7.39 -7.71 -11.23
C TYR A 687 -6.09 -8.08 -11.98
N ARG A 688 -5.26 -8.95 -11.38
CA ARG A 688 -4.06 -9.53 -12.00
C ARG A 688 -4.35 -10.61 -13.05
N PHE A 689 -5.63 -10.82 -13.39
CA PHE A 689 -6.06 -11.75 -14.45
C PHE A 689 -5.35 -11.48 -15.79
N GLY A 690 -5.07 -10.21 -16.09
CA GLY A 690 -4.39 -9.77 -17.32
C GLY A 690 -3.03 -10.43 -17.57
N HIS A 691 -2.35 -10.95 -16.53
CA HIS A 691 -1.08 -11.67 -16.69
C HIS A 691 -1.21 -13.00 -17.45
N SER A 692 -2.40 -13.61 -17.51
CA SER A 692 -2.69 -14.75 -18.38
C SER A 692 -2.84 -14.36 -19.85
N LEU A 693 -3.16 -13.09 -20.12
CA LEU A 693 -3.52 -12.60 -21.46
C LEU A 693 -2.32 -12.10 -22.29
N ILE A 694 -1.13 -12.02 -21.69
CA ILE A 694 0.07 -11.43 -22.31
C ILE A 694 0.68 -12.38 -23.35
N GLU A 695 0.83 -11.90 -24.58
CA GLU A 695 1.62 -12.58 -25.61
C GLU A 695 3.14 -12.34 -25.43
N ASP A 696 3.93 -13.40 -25.67
CA ASP A 696 5.39 -13.45 -25.49
C ASP A 696 6.17 -12.54 -26.47
N ALA A 697 5.49 -12.07 -27.52
CA ALA A 697 5.98 -11.03 -28.41
C ALA A 697 4.81 -10.15 -28.88
N PHE A 698 5.04 -8.84 -28.97
CA PHE A 698 4.07 -7.85 -29.42
C PHE A 698 4.29 -7.58 -30.91
N GLU A 699 3.22 -7.63 -31.72
CA GLU A 699 3.31 -7.19 -33.11
C GLU A 699 3.56 -5.68 -33.21
N ARG A 700 4.33 -5.28 -34.23
CA ARG A 700 4.37 -3.90 -34.70
C ARG A 700 3.78 -3.86 -36.10
N LEU A 701 2.93 -2.88 -36.38
CA LEU A 701 2.29 -2.72 -37.68
C LEU A 701 2.52 -1.33 -38.29
N PRO A 702 2.48 -1.22 -39.64
CA PRO A 702 2.43 0.03 -40.38
C PRO A 702 1.01 0.66 -40.36
N PRO A 703 0.82 1.87 -40.92
CA PRO A 703 -0.48 2.56 -40.91
C PRO A 703 -1.62 1.89 -41.70
N ASP A 704 -1.30 1.03 -42.66
CA ASP A 704 -2.24 0.19 -43.43
C ASP A 704 -2.47 -1.20 -42.83
N PHE A 705 -1.83 -1.49 -41.68
CA PHE A 705 -1.90 -2.75 -40.94
C PHE A 705 -1.33 -3.99 -41.67
N GLU A 706 -0.43 -3.83 -42.64
CA GLU A 706 0.28 -4.94 -43.28
C GLU A 706 1.20 -5.69 -42.29
N ARG A 707 0.89 -6.98 -42.02
CA ARG A 707 1.66 -7.84 -41.10
C ARG A 707 3.04 -8.19 -41.68
N GLY A 708 4.04 -8.29 -40.82
CA GLY A 708 5.41 -8.73 -41.17
C GLY A 708 6.32 -7.67 -41.80
N SER A 709 5.79 -6.50 -42.14
CA SER A 709 6.56 -5.35 -42.65
C SER A 709 7.41 -4.65 -41.57
N LYS A 710 7.14 -4.93 -40.29
CA LYS A 710 7.93 -4.53 -39.11
C LYS A 710 8.31 -5.78 -38.30
N CYS A 711 9.44 -5.73 -37.60
CA CYS A 711 9.84 -6.80 -36.70
C CYS A 711 8.95 -6.80 -35.44
N PRO A 712 8.47 -7.96 -34.94
CA PRO A 712 7.83 -8.04 -33.63
C PRO A 712 8.81 -7.64 -32.51
N LEU A 713 8.27 -7.40 -31.31
CA LEU A 713 8.99 -7.02 -30.11
C LEU A 713 8.86 -8.16 -29.10
N SER A 714 9.94 -8.88 -28.80
CA SER A 714 9.91 -9.96 -27.79
C SER A 714 9.86 -9.35 -26.38
N LEU A 715 8.91 -9.81 -25.56
CA LEU A 715 8.62 -9.25 -24.25
C LEU A 715 9.84 -9.32 -23.31
N ALA A 716 10.55 -10.46 -23.31
CA ALA A 716 11.75 -10.69 -22.50
C ALA A 716 12.93 -9.74 -22.80
N PHE A 717 12.88 -9.01 -23.92
CA PHE A 717 13.84 -7.94 -24.29
C PHE A 717 13.22 -6.54 -24.26
N GLY A 718 11.90 -6.44 -24.04
CA GLY A 718 11.15 -5.18 -23.98
C GLY A 718 11.10 -4.56 -22.59
N PHE A 719 11.24 -5.35 -21.52
CA PHE A 719 11.16 -4.85 -20.15
C PHE A 719 12.16 -3.71 -19.88
N PHE A 720 11.65 -2.59 -19.37
CA PHE A 720 12.43 -1.38 -19.07
C PHE A 720 13.33 -0.88 -20.23
N ASN A 721 12.99 -1.20 -21.48
CA ASN A 721 13.82 -0.93 -22.66
C ASN A 721 13.24 0.21 -23.53
N PRO A 722 13.58 1.49 -23.27
CA PRO A 722 13.01 2.62 -24.00
C PRO A 722 13.40 2.66 -25.48
N SER A 723 14.43 1.91 -25.91
CA SER A 723 14.91 1.94 -27.31
C SER A 723 13.82 1.57 -28.33
N HIS A 724 12.83 0.76 -27.93
CA HIS A 724 11.71 0.37 -28.79
C HIS A 724 10.70 1.50 -29.05
N ILE A 725 10.60 2.49 -28.16
CA ILE A 725 9.71 3.66 -28.31
C ILE A 725 10.31 4.66 -29.31
N PHE A 726 11.61 4.94 -29.18
CA PHE A 726 12.30 5.92 -30.03
C PHE A 726 12.73 5.37 -31.41
N ASN A 727 12.59 4.05 -31.64
CA ASN A 727 12.88 3.41 -32.92
C ASN A 727 11.83 3.77 -34.00
N ASN A 728 12.05 4.92 -34.64
CA ASN A 728 11.19 5.45 -35.69
C ASN A 728 11.19 4.60 -36.97
N ASP A 729 12.26 3.83 -37.26
CA ASP A 729 12.32 2.92 -38.41
C ASP A 729 11.35 1.74 -38.24
N GLN A 730 11.20 1.23 -37.01
CA GLN A 730 10.17 0.25 -36.67
C GLN A 730 8.77 0.90 -36.52
N GLY A 731 8.70 2.23 -36.39
CA GLY A 731 7.47 3.01 -36.34
C GLY A 731 7.02 3.41 -34.93
N GLY A 732 7.90 3.28 -33.93
CA GLY A 732 7.69 3.79 -32.56
C GLY A 732 6.41 3.28 -31.87
N PRO A 733 5.85 4.03 -30.89
CA PRO A 733 4.68 3.61 -30.12
C PRO A 733 3.44 3.40 -31.00
N ASP A 734 3.28 4.23 -32.03
CA ASP A 734 2.19 4.15 -33.01
C ASP A 734 2.14 2.79 -33.73
N SER A 735 3.30 2.17 -33.99
CA SER A 735 3.37 0.82 -34.56
C SER A 735 2.95 -0.27 -33.57
N ILE A 736 3.23 -0.07 -32.28
CA ILE A 736 2.87 -0.99 -31.19
C ILE A 736 1.36 -0.88 -30.92
N LEU A 737 0.80 0.33 -30.87
CA LEU A 737 -0.65 0.56 -30.73
C LEU A 737 -1.46 -0.05 -31.87
N ARG A 738 -1.00 0.08 -33.12
CA ARG A 738 -1.63 -0.60 -34.26
C ARG A 738 -1.48 -2.13 -34.20
N GLY A 739 -0.39 -2.65 -33.62
CA GLY A 739 -0.23 -4.07 -33.31
C GLY A 739 -1.21 -4.56 -32.22
N LEU A 740 -1.32 -3.84 -31.10
CA LEU A 740 -2.20 -4.17 -29.99
C LEU A 740 -3.69 -4.23 -30.38
N THR A 741 -4.11 -3.44 -31.38
CA THR A 741 -5.47 -3.47 -31.97
C THR A 741 -5.63 -4.49 -33.11
N ALA A 742 -4.67 -5.37 -33.34
CA ALA A 742 -4.66 -6.31 -34.47
C ALA A 742 -4.18 -7.73 -34.11
N GLN A 743 -3.32 -7.85 -33.11
CA GLN A 743 -2.88 -9.09 -32.51
C GLN A 743 -3.96 -9.60 -31.53
N PRO A 744 -4.23 -10.91 -31.43
CA PRO A 744 -5.00 -11.47 -30.31
C PRO A 744 -4.20 -11.43 -29.00
N HIS A 745 -4.90 -11.53 -27.87
CA HIS A 745 -4.28 -11.83 -26.57
C HIS A 745 -4.18 -13.35 -26.35
N GLN A 746 -3.34 -13.82 -25.41
CA GLN A 746 -3.43 -15.21 -24.91
C GLN A 746 -4.79 -15.39 -24.23
N ASP A 747 -5.49 -16.50 -24.45
CA ASP A 747 -6.85 -16.71 -23.93
C ASP A 747 -6.87 -16.80 -22.40
N PHE A 748 -8.01 -16.49 -21.77
CA PHE A 748 -8.13 -16.58 -20.31
C PHE A 748 -8.18 -18.04 -19.86
N ASP A 749 -7.06 -18.53 -19.32
CA ASP A 749 -6.99 -19.73 -18.51
C ASP A 749 -5.72 -19.71 -17.61
N ARG A 750 -5.23 -20.89 -17.24
CA ARG A 750 -4.09 -21.05 -16.32
C ARG A 750 -2.73 -20.76 -16.95
N PHE A 751 -2.59 -20.79 -18.27
CA PHE A 751 -1.28 -20.74 -18.93
C PHE A 751 -0.65 -19.34 -18.86
N MET A 752 0.68 -19.28 -18.81
CA MET A 752 1.45 -18.02 -18.77
C MET A 752 2.77 -18.18 -19.52
N VAL A 753 3.08 -17.23 -20.41
CA VAL A 753 4.24 -17.29 -21.31
C VAL A 753 5.58 -17.21 -20.58
N SER A 754 6.61 -17.85 -21.12
CA SER A 754 7.97 -17.91 -20.55
C SER A 754 8.65 -16.54 -20.36
N GLY A 755 8.30 -15.52 -21.17
CA GLY A 755 8.67 -14.13 -20.91
C GLY A 755 8.27 -13.62 -19.53
N LEU A 756 7.25 -14.21 -18.90
CA LEU A 756 6.76 -13.86 -17.56
C LEU A 756 7.11 -14.91 -16.49
N THR A 757 7.15 -16.20 -16.83
CA THR A 757 7.40 -17.29 -15.87
C THR A 757 8.87 -17.70 -15.76
N LYS A 758 9.77 -17.12 -16.57
CA LYS A 758 11.21 -17.41 -16.59
C LYS A 758 12.09 -16.17 -16.77
N HIS A 759 11.71 -15.27 -17.68
CA HIS A 759 12.56 -14.15 -18.11
C HIS A 759 12.10 -12.78 -17.61
N LEU A 760 11.18 -12.74 -16.65
CA LEU A 760 10.69 -11.47 -16.08
C LEU A 760 11.87 -10.68 -15.50
N PHE A 761 12.09 -9.47 -16.02
CA PHE A 761 13.13 -8.53 -15.58
C PHE A 761 14.55 -9.12 -15.50
N ALA A 762 14.89 -10.09 -16.37
CA ALA A 762 16.21 -10.71 -16.40
C ALA A 762 17.34 -9.71 -16.75
N ASP A 763 18.51 -9.81 -16.08
CA ASP A 763 19.72 -9.04 -16.41
C ASP A 763 20.93 -9.96 -16.74
N PRO A 764 21.41 -9.98 -18.00
CA PRO A 764 20.92 -9.21 -19.14
C PRO A 764 19.53 -9.67 -19.63
N PRO A 765 18.77 -8.81 -20.35
CA PRO A 765 17.46 -9.16 -20.88
C PRO A 765 17.46 -10.45 -21.71
N GLY A 766 16.40 -11.25 -21.57
CA GLY A 766 16.27 -12.56 -22.20
C GLY A 766 17.19 -13.66 -21.67
N SER A 767 17.85 -13.49 -20.52
CA SER A 767 18.66 -14.53 -19.86
C SER A 767 17.89 -15.35 -18.82
N ASP A 768 18.49 -16.45 -18.35
CA ASP A 768 17.94 -17.36 -17.34
C ASP A 768 18.02 -16.80 -15.89
N ARG A 769 18.31 -15.50 -15.74
CA ARG A 769 18.42 -14.80 -14.45
C ARG A 769 17.14 -14.06 -14.04
N GLY A 770 16.06 -14.23 -14.80
CA GLY A 770 14.79 -13.58 -14.53
C GLY A 770 14.08 -14.11 -13.27
N LEU A 771 12.85 -13.63 -13.13
CA LEU A 771 11.89 -14.02 -12.10
C LEU A 771 10.67 -14.71 -12.73
N ASP A 772 9.74 -15.14 -11.88
CA ASP A 772 8.51 -15.83 -12.26
C ASP A 772 7.29 -15.04 -11.73
N LEU A 773 6.58 -14.35 -12.63
CA LEU A 773 5.44 -13.51 -12.28
C LEU A 773 4.28 -14.30 -11.65
N ALA A 774 4.06 -15.55 -12.05
CA ALA A 774 3.02 -16.39 -11.46
C ALA A 774 3.38 -16.72 -10.00
N ALA A 775 4.64 -17.10 -9.76
CA ALA A 775 5.15 -17.32 -8.40
C ALA A 775 5.13 -16.05 -7.55
N LEU A 776 5.53 -14.89 -8.11
CA LEU A 776 5.45 -13.59 -7.43
C LEU A 776 4.01 -13.22 -7.03
N ASN A 777 3.02 -13.44 -7.90
CA ASN A 777 1.61 -13.17 -7.61
C ASN A 777 1.06 -14.08 -6.48
N ILE A 778 1.41 -15.36 -6.52
CA ILE A 778 1.06 -16.32 -5.46
C ILE A 778 1.70 -15.90 -4.12
N GLN A 779 2.98 -15.56 -4.12
CA GLN A 779 3.71 -15.15 -2.91
C GLN A 779 3.20 -13.81 -2.36
N ARG A 780 2.86 -12.84 -3.22
CA ARG A 780 2.24 -11.56 -2.83
C ARG A 780 0.84 -11.76 -2.23
N GLY A 781 0.05 -12.71 -2.74
CA GLY A 781 -1.22 -13.11 -2.12
C GLY A 781 -1.05 -13.63 -0.68
N ARG A 782 0.03 -14.37 -0.41
CA ARG A 782 0.37 -14.88 0.94
C ARG A 782 0.93 -13.78 1.86
N ASP A 783 1.78 -12.90 1.35
CA ASP A 783 2.31 -11.71 2.03
C ASP A 783 1.21 -10.73 2.46
N HIS A 784 0.16 -10.60 1.65
CA HIS A 784 -1.02 -9.78 1.95
C HIS A 784 -2.04 -10.47 2.86
N GLY A 785 -1.82 -11.73 3.25
CA GLY A 785 -2.76 -12.50 4.05
C GLY A 785 -4.11 -12.71 3.34
N LEU A 786 -4.12 -12.97 2.02
CA LEU A 786 -5.36 -13.33 1.34
C LEU A 786 -5.82 -14.74 1.77
N PRO A 787 -7.09 -14.91 2.21
CA PRO A 787 -7.69 -16.23 2.37
C PRO A 787 -7.64 -17.04 1.07
N GLY A 788 -7.51 -18.37 1.20
CA GLY A 788 -7.49 -19.28 0.05
C GLY A 788 -8.74 -19.19 -0.84
N TYR A 789 -8.58 -19.51 -2.13
CA TYR A 789 -9.57 -19.44 -3.21
C TYR A 789 -11.01 -19.87 -2.80
N ASN A 790 -11.13 -20.98 -2.08
CA ASN A 790 -12.42 -21.55 -1.68
C ASN A 790 -13.20 -20.71 -0.61
N ALA A 791 -12.57 -19.71 0.00
CA ALA A 791 -13.26 -18.69 0.80
C ALA A 791 -13.88 -17.59 -0.08
N TRP A 792 -13.18 -17.18 -1.13
CA TRP A 792 -13.64 -16.16 -2.08
C TRP A 792 -14.77 -16.65 -2.98
N ARG A 793 -14.73 -17.93 -3.39
CA ARG A 793 -15.88 -18.61 -4.01
C ARG A 793 -17.16 -18.42 -3.18
N VAL A 794 -17.08 -18.65 -1.87
CA VAL A 794 -18.22 -18.51 -0.94
C VAL A 794 -18.64 -17.03 -0.77
N LYS A 795 -17.68 -16.09 -0.71
CA LYS A 795 -17.97 -14.64 -0.72
C LYS A 795 -18.76 -14.23 -1.98
N CYS A 796 -18.52 -14.90 -3.10
CA CYS A 796 -19.18 -14.73 -4.39
C CYS A 796 -20.40 -15.65 -4.61
N GLY A 797 -20.93 -16.28 -3.56
CA GLY A 797 -22.12 -17.14 -3.64
C GLY A 797 -21.91 -18.54 -4.26
N LEU A 798 -20.69 -18.86 -4.72
CA LEU A 798 -20.35 -20.17 -5.28
C LEU A 798 -20.23 -21.24 -4.18
N ARG A 799 -20.61 -22.47 -4.52
CA ARG A 799 -20.69 -23.58 -3.54
C ARG A 799 -19.30 -24.00 -3.06
N ARG A 800 -19.04 -23.88 -1.75
CA ARG A 800 -17.78 -24.34 -1.13
C ARG A 800 -17.41 -25.77 -1.54
N ALA A 801 -16.22 -25.95 -2.09
CA ALA A 801 -15.67 -27.25 -2.43
C ALA A 801 -15.16 -27.98 -1.17
N ALA A 802 -15.34 -29.29 -1.11
CA ALA A 802 -14.80 -30.14 -0.04
C ALA A 802 -13.58 -30.97 -0.50
N ARG A 803 -13.45 -31.18 -1.82
CA ARG A 803 -12.39 -31.91 -2.53
C ARG A 803 -12.27 -31.33 -3.94
N PHE A 804 -11.15 -31.58 -4.64
CA PHE A 804 -10.88 -31.01 -5.97
C PHE A 804 -11.95 -31.38 -7.02
N ALA A 805 -12.51 -32.58 -6.95
CA ALA A 805 -13.63 -33.00 -7.79
C ALA A 805 -14.92 -32.15 -7.64
N HIS A 806 -15.08 -31.34 -6.59
CA HIS A 806 -16.22 -30.42 -6.44
C HIS A 806 -16.02 -29.08 -7.19
N LEU A 807 -14.83 -28.83 -7.75
CA LEU A 807 -14.56 -27.66 -8.61
C LEU A 807 -14.95 -27.89 -10.07
N ALA A 808 -15.50 -29.05 -10.44
CA ALA A 808 -15.77 -29.40 -11.84
C ALA A 808 -16.86 -28.57 -12.54
N GLY A 809 -17.54 -27.67 -11.83
CA GLY A 809 -18.47 -26.70 -12.42
C GLY A 809 -17.75 -25.45 -12.95
N GLU A 810 -16.90 -24.84 -12.13
CA GLU A 810 -16.14 -23.64 -12.50
C GLU A 810 -14.79 -23.95 -13.16
N ILE A 811 -14.21 -25.13 -12.91
CA ILE A 811 -12.99 -25.67 -13.53
C ILE A 811 -13.35 -26.95 -14.28
N PRO A 812 -13.86 -26.88 -15.53
CA PRO A 812 -14.29 -28.07 -16.26
C PRO A 812 -13.14 -29.03 -16.57
N ASP A 813 -11.96 -28.50 -16.92
CA ASP A 813 -10.80 -29.34 -17.27
C ASP A 813 -10.35 -30.23 -16.11
N GLN A 814 -10.24 -31.52 -16.42
CA GLN A 814 -9.78 -32.52 -15.47
C GLN A 814 -8.27 -32.44 -15.23
N THR A 815 -7.47 -32.09 -16.23
CA THR A 815 -6.01 -32.01 -16.10
C THR A 815 -5.62 -30.91 -15.12
N THR A 816 -6.24 -29.74 -15.25
CA THR A 816 -6.11 -28.61 -14.33
C THR A 816 -6.50 -28.97 -12.89
N ARG A 817 -7.63 -29.66 -12.70
CA ARG A 817 -8.03 -30.15 -11.37
C ARG A 817 -7.06 -31.18 -10.79
N GLN A 818 -6.48 -32.04 -11.62
CA GLN A 818 -5.44 -32.99 -11.21
C GLN A 818 -4.12 -32.29 -10.86
N ASN A 819 -3.69 -31.28 -11.61
CA ASN A 819 -2.49 -30.50 -11.28
C ASN A 819 -2.64 -29.71 -9.97
N LEU A 820 -3.84 -29.20 -9.68
CA LEU A 820 -4.17 -28.61 -8.37
C LEU A 820 -4.11 -29.64 -7.23
N GLU A 821 -4.65 -30.85 -7.45
CA GLU A 821 -4.67 -31.96 -6.47
C GLU A 821 -3.28 -32.58 -6.24
N ASN A 822 -2.38 -32.51 -7.23
CA ASN A 822 -0.99 -32.95 -7.12
C ASN A 822 -0.12 -32.01 -6.26
N VAL A 823 -0.45 -30.72 -6.18
CA VAL A 823 0.40 -29.68 -5.54
C VAL A 823 -0.18 -29.16 -4.23
N TYR A 824 -1.50 -29.03 -4.12
CA TYR A 824 -2.17 -28.63 -2.88
C TYR A 824 -2.74 -29.85 -2.14
N ARG A 825 -2.46 -29.98 -0.83
CA ARG A 825 -3.00 -31.10 -0.04
C ARG A 825 -4.50 -31.01 0.23
N HIS A 826 -5.06 -29.80 0.25
CA HIS A 826 -6.49 -29.57 0.43
C HIS A 826 -6.99 -28.47 -0.51
N VAL A 827 -8.19 -28.63 -1.05
CA VAL A 827 -8.92 -27.62 -1.85
C VAL A 827 -9.17 -26.26 -1.14
N ASN A 828 -8.82 -26.13 0.14
CA ASN A 828 -8.85 -24.88 0.91
C ASN A 828 -7.53 -24.10 0.84
N ASP A 829 -6.43 -24.75 0.47
CA ASP A 829 -5.07 -24.20 0.52
C ASP A 829 -4.69 -23.45 -0.76
N ILE A 830 -5.45 -23.68 -1.84
CA ILE A 830 -5.29 -23.08 -3.18
C ILE A 830 -5.21 -21.55 -3.05
N ASP A 831 -4.14 -20.96 -3.57
CA ASP A 831 -3.96 -19.51 -3.60
C ASP A 831 -4.97 -18.86 -4.57
N LEU A 832 -5.52 -17.69 -4.21
CA LEU A 832 -6.62 -17.08 -4.99
C LEU A 832 -6.24 -16.79 -6.44
N PHE A 833 -5.02 -16.33 -6.72
CA PHE A 833 -4.54 -16.05 -8.07
C PHE A 833 -4.64 -17.29 -8.97
N THR A 834 -4.02 -18.39 -8.55
CA THR A 834 -4.09 -19.70 -9.23
C THR A 834 -5.52 -20.24 -9.32
N GLY A 835 -6.29 -20.15 -8.24
CA GLY A 835 -7.67 -20.63 -8.19
C GLY A 835 -8.60 -19.90 -9.17
N GLY A 836 -8.47 -18.58 -9.30
CA GLY A 836 -9.28 -17.79 -10.24
C GLY A 836 -8.85 -17.95 -11.70
N LEU A 837 -7.55 -18.00 -11.99
CA LEU A 837 -7.05 -18.28 -13.36
C LEU A 837 -7.39 -19.70 -13.86
N THR A 838 -7.65 -20.64 -12.96
CA THR A 838 -8.05 -22.01 -13.36
C THR A 838 -9.55 -22.15 -13.65
N GLU A 839 -10.37 -21.12 -13.39
CA GLU A 839 -11.79 -21.12 -13.76
C GLU A 839 -11.99 -20.91 -15.28
N ALA A 840 -13.06 -21.49 -15.83
CA ALA A 840 -13.50 -21.16 -17.19
C ALA A 840 -14.19 -19.79 -17.23
N SER A 841 -13.93 -19.01 -18.29
CA SER A 841 -14.50 -17.67 -18.51
C SER A 841 -16.03 -17.67 -18.46
N VAL A 842 -16.61 -16.63 -17.86
CA VAL A 842 -18.06 -16.38 -17.93
C VAL A 842 -18.50 -16.07 -19.37
N PRO A 843 -19.75 -16.39 -19.78
CA PRO A 843 -20.21 -16.18 -21.14
C PRO A 843 -20.04 -14.72 -21.60
N GLY A 844 -19.25 -14.50 -22.66
CA GLY A 844 -18.98 -13.17 -23.21
C GLY A 844 -18.00 -12.30 -22.39
N GLY A 845 -17.35 -12.86 -21.36
CA GLY A 845 -16.26 -12.23 -20.62
C GLY A 845 -14.92 -12.97 -20.80
N VAL A 846 -13.85 -12.41 -20.22
CA VAL A 846 -12.49 -13.00 -20.19
C VAL A 846 -11.96 -13.20 -18.76
N VAL A 847 -12.85 -13.48 -17.81
CA VAL A 847 -12.52 -13.97 -16.45
C VAL A 847 -13.53 -15.01 -15.96
N GLY A 848 -13.11 -15.89 -15.05
CA GLY A 848 -13.99 -16.83 -14.36
C GLY A 848 -14.93 -16.18 -13.33
N PRO A 849 -15.99 -16.88 -12.87
CA PRO A 849 -17.05 -16.32 -12.03
C PRO A 849 -16.57 -15.73 -10.68
N THR A 850 -15.51 -16.27 -10.07
CA THR A 850 -14.95 -15.69 -8.83
C THR A 850 -14.30 -14.33 -9.11
N PHE A 851 -13.56 -14.19 -10.22
CA PHE A 851 -12.97 -12.91 -10.60
C PHE A 851 -13.99 -11.93 -11.16
N ALA A 852 -14.98 -12.38 -11.95
CA ALA A 852 -16.09 -11.55 -12.42
C ALA A 852 -16.85 -10.89 -11.24
N CYS A 853 -17.08 -11.66 -10.17
CA CYS A 853 -17.63 -11.16 -8.92
C CYS A 853 -16.75 -10.09 -8.25
N LEU A 854 -15.46 -10.38 -8.03
CA LEU A 854 -14.56 -9.50 -7.28
C LEU A 854 -14.24 -8.20 -8.03
N ILE A 855 -14.07 -8.29 -9.35
CA ILE A 855 -13.87 -7.14 -10.24
C ILE A 855 -15.17 -6.32 -10.34
N GLY A 856 -16.31 -6.97 -10.54
CA GLY A 856 -17.61 -6.30 -10.62
C GLY A 856 -18.03 -5.58 -9.35
N LEU A 857 -17.73 -6.15 -8.16
CA LEU A 857 -17.88 -5.47 -6.87
C LEU A 857 -17.02 -4.20 -6.79
N GLN A 858 -15.75 -4.27 -7.20
CA GLN A 858 -14.85 -3.12 -7.11
C GLN A 858 -15.31 -1.97 -8.02
N PHE A 859 -15.63 -2.25 -9.29
CA PHE A 859 -16.09 -1.22 -10.21
C PHE A 859 -17.51 -0.70 -9.87
N GLN A 860 -18.35 -1.48 -9.16
CA GLN A 860 -19.59 -0.95 -8.60
C GLN A 860 -19.30 0.11 -7.53
N ASP A 861 -18.41 -0.20 -6.58
CA ASP A 861 -18.08 0.70 -5.48
C ASP A 861 -17.31 1.94 -5.97
N LEU A 862 -16.48 1.82 -7.02
CA LEU A 862 -15.84 2.95 -7.70
C LEU A 862 -16.86 3.85 -8.41
N ARG A 863 -17.83 3.31 -9.15
CA ARG A 863 -18.86 4.12 -9.82
C ARG A 863 -19.79 4.85 -8.84
N LYS A 864 -20.20 4.17 -7.77
CA LYS A 864 -21.16 4.73 -6.79
C LYS A 864 -20.51 5.64 -5.75
N GLY A 865 -19.29 5.34 -5.31
CA GLY A 865 -18.58 6.11 -4.28
C GLY A 865 -17.86 7.37 -4.81
N ASP A 866 -17.78 7.55 -6.13
CA ASP A 866 -17.10 8.69 -6.76
C ASP A 866 -18.06 9.87 -6.99
N ARG A 867 -17.89 10.94 -6.20
CA ARG A 867 -18.62 12.21 -6.36
C ARG A 867 -18.37 12.85 -7.72
N PHE A 868 -17.20 12.61 -8.30
CA PHE A 868 -16.77 13.17 -9.58
C PHE A 868 -16.98 12.20 -10.76
N TRP A 869 -17.78 11.15 -10.60
CA TRP A 869 -18.18 10.25 -11.69
C TRP A 869 -18.77 11.05 -12.87
N PHE A 870 -18.34 10.77 -14.11
CA PHE A 870 -18.55 11.68 -15.24
C PHE A 870 -20.02 11.90 -15.63
N GLU A 871 -20.92 10.95 -15.31
CA GLU A 871 -22.35 11.11 -15.56
C GLU A 871 -23.09 11.85 -14.42
N ASN A 872 -22.42 12.26 -13.32
CA ASN A 872 -23.06 12.97 -12.21
C ASN A 872 -23.44 14.41 -12.63
N SER A 873 -24.67 14.84 -12.36
CA SER A 873 -25.16 16.18 -12.72
C SER A 873 -24.41 17.35 -12.06
N GLY A 874 -23.63 17.08 -11.01
CA GLY A 874 -22.80 18.07 -10.31
C GLY A 874 -21.40 18.25 -10.88
N GLN A 875 -21.11 17.81 -12.11
CA GLN A 875 -19.78 17.92 -12.75
C GLN A 875 -19.64 19.05 -13.77
N PHE A 876 -20.75 19.63 -14.21
CA PHE A 876 -20.78 20.65 -15.26
C PHE A 876 -21.38 21.97 -14.73
N THR A 877 -20.95 23.09 -15.29
CA THR A 877 -20.62 24.29 -14.48
C THR A 877 -21.84 25.06 -13.96
N ASP A 878 -21.69 25.79 -12.85
CA ASP A 878 -22.76 26.65 -12.32
C ASP A 878 -23.17 27.77 -13.31
N ALA A 879 -22.30 28.14 -14.27
CA ALA A 879 -22.65 29.05 -15.36
C ALA A 879 -23.70 28.44 -16.32
N GLN A 880 -23.56 27.15 -16.63
CA GLN A 880 -24.55 26.39 -17.38
C GLN A 880 -25.82 26.17 -16.55
N GLN A 881 -25.69 25.85 -15.26
CA GLN A 881 -26.84 25.74 -14.34
C GLN A 881 -27.58 27.07 -14.12
N ALA A 882 -26.91 28.23 -14.23
CA ALA A 882 -27.56 29.54 -14.14
C ALA A 882 -28.54 29.81 -15.29
N LYS A 883 -28.30 29.22 -16.48
CA LYS A 883 -29.25 29.23 -17.62
C LYS A 883 -30.55 28.48 -17.26
N ILE A 884 -30.43 27.38 -16.50
CA ILE A 884 -31.54 26.58 -15.98
C ILE A 884 -32.28 27.34 -14.87
N ARG A 885 -31.56 27.86 -13.86
CA ARG A 885 -32.18 28.58 -12.72
C ARG A 885 -32.91 29.87 -13.11
N ARG A 886 -32.57 30.48 -14.26
CA ARG A 886 -33.29 31.65 -14.81
C ARG A 886 -34.58 31.32 -15.59
N THR A 887 -34.81 30.05 -15.95
CA THR A 887 -35.93 29.65 -16.82
C THR A 887 -37.01 28.83 -16.12
N ASN A 888 -36.82 28.45 -14.85
CA ASN A 888 -37.76 27.65 -14.06
C ASN A 888 -38.09 26.26 -14.67
N LEU A 889 -37.23 25.79 -15.57
CA LEU A 889 -37.30 24.46 -16.18
C LEU A 889 -36.58 23.44 -15.29
N THR A 890 -37.18 22.26 -15.14
CA THR A 890 -36.48 21.06 -14.67
C THR A 890 -35.43 20.63 -15.69
N CYS A 891 -34.28 20.11 -15.24
CA CYS A 891 -33.17 19.64 -16.09
C CYS A 891 -33.58 18.43 -16.96
N ALA A 892 -34.26 18.68 -18.08
CA ALA A 892 -34.84 17.68 -18.98
C ALA A 892 -34.75 18.11 -20.46
N THR A 893 -33.83 19.02 -20.78
CA THR A 893 -33.56 19.53 -22.13
C THR A 893 -32.12 19.24 -22.53
N GLU A 894 -31.89 19.02 -23.83
CA GLU A 894 -30.57 18.65 -24.39
C GLU A 894 -29.46 19.65 -24.01
N ASP A 895 -29.80 20.95 -23.94
CA ASP A 895 -28.97 22.05 -23.40
C ASP A 895 -28.29 21.77 -22.05
N CYS A 896 -28.86 20.91 -21.20
CA CYS A 896 -28.32 20.58 -19.88
C CYS A 896 -27.23 19.51 -19.94
N GLU A 897 -27.21 18.68 -20.97
CA GLU A 897 -26.37 17.47 -21.07
C GLU A 897 -25.35 17.50 -22.21
N ALA A 898 -25.27 18.60 -22.99
CA ALA A 898 -24.43 18.70 -24.19
C ALA A 898 -23.01 18.15 -23.98
N GLN A 899 -22.28 18.60 -22.96
CA GLN A 899 -20.93 18.11 -22.64
C GLN A 899 -20.88 16.59 -22.37
N LEU A 900 -21.86 16.05 -21.62
CA LEU A 900 -21.96 14.62 -21.34
C LEU A 900 -22.33 13.80 -22.59
N ALA A 901 -23.17 14.34 -23.46
CA ALA A 901 -23.50 13.75 -24.75
C ALA A 901 -22.30 13.71 -25.70
N GLU A 902 -21.42 14.73 -25.68
CA GLU A 902 -20.17 14.73 -26.44
C GLU A 902 -19.14 13.72 -25.88
N ILE A 903 -18.99 13.61 -24.56
CA ILE A 903 -18.14 12.57 -23.93
C ILE A 903 -18.59 11.17 -24.36
N ARG A 904 -19.91 10.89 -24.32
CA ARG A 904 -20.52 9.61 -24.70
C ARG A 904 -20.30 9.19 -26.17
N LYS A 905 -19.85 10.09 -27.06
CA LYS A 905 -19.45 9.74 -28.44
C LYS A 905 -18.06 9.12 -28.54
N THR A 906 -17.22 9.27 -27.52
CA THR A 906 -15.81 8.88 -27.60
C THR A 906 -15.63 7.38 -27.38
N SER A 907 -14.66 6.81 -28.09
CA SER A 907 -14.12 5.46 -27.86
C SER A 907 -12.60 5.49 -27.90
N LEU A 908 -11.94 4.43 -27.42
CA LEU A 908 -10.49 4.28 -27.55
C LEU A 908 -10.06 4.24 -29.03
N ALA A 909 -10.92 3.76 -29.94
CA ALA A 909 -10.68 3.84 -31.39
C ALA A 909 -10.55 5.28 -31.90
N ARG A 910 -11.39 6.20 -31.42
CA ARG A 910 -11.34 7.65 -31.74
C ARG A 910 -10.03 8.26 -31.25
N ILE A 911 -9.68 8.02 -29.99
CA ILE A 911 -8.45 8.52 -29.35
C ILE A 911 -7.21 8.05 -30.13
N LEU A 912 -7.17 6.76 -30.52
CA LEU A 912 -6.07 6.22 -31.33
C LEU A 912 -5.99 6.85 -32.73
N CYS A 913 -7.12 7.09 -33.40
CA CYS A 913 -7.17 7.79 -34.68
C CYS A 913 -6.66 9.25 -34.59
N ASP A 914 -6.98 9.98 -33.52
CA ASP A 914 -6.55 11.38 -33.37
C ASP A 914 -5.09 11.52 -32.93
N ASN A 915 -4.54 10.52 -32.25
CA ASN A 915 -3.25 10.62 -31.56
C ASN A 915 -2.18 9.64 -32.06
N THR A 916 -2.38 9.01 -33.22
CA THR A 916 -1.32 8.26 -33.93
C THR A 916 -1.13 8.74 -35.37
N ASP A 917 0.11 8.71 -35.85
CA ASP A 917 0.53 9.19 -37.15
C ASP A 917 0.23 8.17 -38.26
N GLY A 918 -0.34 8.67 -39.36
CA GLY A 918 -0.72 7.90 -40.55
C GLY A 918 -1.98 7.03 -40.41
N THR A 919 -2.49 6.83 -39.20
CA THR A 919 -3.66 5.97 -38.92
C THR A 919 -4.93 6.57 -39.50
N THR A 920 -5.32 6.12 -40.69
CA THR A 920 -6.52 6.59 -41.41
C THR A 920 -7.73 5.66 -41.28
N ARG A 921 -7.53 4.46 -40.72
CA ARG A 921 -8.56 3.44 -40.49
C ARG A 921 -8.38 2.78 -39.14
N MET A 922 -9.49 2.42 -38.49
CA MET A 922 -9.54 1.68 -37.22
C MET A 922 -10.88 0.94 -37.15
N GLN A 923 -10.96 -0.15 -36.41
CA GLN A 923 -12.26 -0.76 -36.09
C GLN A 923 -13.02 0.07 -35.02
N PRO A 924 -14.37 0.02 -34.96
CA PRO A 924 -15.15 0.74 -33.96
C PRO A 924 -14.81 0.39 -32.50
N ASP A 925 -14.68 -0.90 -32.19
CA ASP A 925 -14.29 -1.44 -30.87
C ASP A 925 -12.89 -2.07 -30.99
N VAL A 926 -11.91 -1.45 -30.34
CA VAL A 926 -10.51 -1.88 -30.41
C VAL A 926 -10.14 -3.05 -29.50
N PHE A 927 -11.06 -3.50 -28.65
CA PHE A 927 -10.95 -4.67 -27.77
C PHE A 927 -11.41 -5.98 -28.43
N LEU A 928 -12.18 -5.86 -29.51
CA LEU A 928 -12.59 -6.96 -30.38
C LEU A 928 -11.70 -7.07 -31.62
N GLN A 929 -11.51 -8.30 -32.11
CA GLN A 929 -10.82 -8.54 -33.37
C GLN A 929 -11.54 -7.81 -34.52
N PRO A 930 -10.82 -7.27 -35.51
CA PRO A 930 -11.43 -6.60 -36.68
C PRO A 930 -12.11 -7.58 -37.65
N THR A 931 -12.11 -8.88 -37.32
CA THR A 931 -12.87 -9.95 -37.99
C THR A 931 -14.20 -10.26 -37.30
N GLN A 932 -14.50 -9.65 -36.15
CA GLN A 932 -15.79 -9.82 -35.47
C GLN A 932 -16.91 -9.09 -36.24
N PRO A 933 -18.14 -9.64 -36.30
CA PRO A 933 -19.20 -9.08 -37.12
C PRO A 933 -19.60 -7.64 -36.72
N ARG A 934 -19.55 -6.70 -37.67
CA ARG A 934 -19.76 -5.25 -37.46
C ARG A 934 -18.62 -4.53 -36.75
N ASN A 935 -17.44 -5.15 -36.67
CA ASN A 935 -16.21 -4.54 -36.16
C ASN A 935 -15.11 -4.42 -37.23
N GLU A 936 -15.49 -4.33 -38.50
CA GLU A 936 -14.56 -4.18 -39.61
C GLU A 936 -13.89 -2.78 -39.58
N ARG A 937 -12.63 -2.65 -40.05
CA ARG A 937 -11.91 -1.36 -39.98
C ARG A 937 -12.53 -0.30 -40.90
N VAL A 938 -13.25 0.65 -40.32
CA VAL A 938 -13.83 1.82 -41.00
C VAL A 938 -12.78 2.93 -41.18
N ALA A 939 -13.16 4.03 -41.84
CA ALA A 939 -12.30 5.21 -41.92
C ALA A 939 -12.34 6.00 -40.60
N CYS A 940 -11.21 6.53 -40.13
CA CYS A 940 -11.16 7.36 -38.93
C CYS A 940 -12.08 8.58 -39.03
N SER A 941 -12.37 9.11 -40.22
CA SER A 941 -13.33 10.19 -40.45
C SER A 941 -14.82 9.79 -40.31
N SER A 942 -15.11 8.50 -40.14
CA SER A 942 -16.46 7.97 -39.91
C SER A 942 -16.71 7.50 -38.46
N LEU A 943 -15.69 7.51 -37.61
CA LEU A 943 -15.85 7.30 -36.17
C LEU A 943 -16.34 8.60 -35.51
N PRO A 944 -17.36 8.56 -34.62
CA PRO A 944 -17.87 9.75 -33.94
C PRO A 944 -16.77 10.56 -33.24
N GLN A 945 -16.90 11.88 -33.25
CA GLN A 945 -15.94 12.81 -32.67
C GLN A 945 -16.64 13.73 -31.66
N MET A 946 -15.97 13.96 -30.53
CA MET A 946 -16.40 14.86 -29.46
C MET A 946 -16.29 16.33 -29.92
N ASP A 947 -17.41 17.05 -29.91
CA ASP A 947 -17.45 18.49 -30.22
C ASP A 947 -17.07 19.33 -29.00
N LEU A 948 -15.81 19.79 -28.98
CA LEU A 948 -15.30 20.65 -27.91
C LEU A 948 -15.94 22.05 -27.86
N THR A 949 -16.74 22.48 -28.85
CA THR A 949 -17.44 23.78 -28.76
C THR A 949 -18.47 23.81 -27.63
N GLN A 950 -18.91 22.66 -27.12
CA GLN A 950 -19.77 22.57 -25.94
C GLN A 950 -19.07 22.98 -24.62
N TRP A 951 -17.75 23.26 -24.67
CA TRP A 951 -16.97 23.87 -23.58
C TRP A 951 -16.68 25.36 -23.78
N GLN A 952 -17.24 26.01 -24.81
CA GLN A 952 -17.02 27.44 -25.02
C GLN A 952 -17.78 28.29 -23.99
N GLU A 953 -17.09 29.27 -23.39
CA GLU A 953 -17.60 30.23 -22.39
C GLU A 953 -17.56 31.69 -22.90
#